data_AF-A0A7K1URJ5-F1
#
_entry.id   AF-A0A7K1URJ5-F1
#
_cell.length_a   1.000
_cell.length_b   1.000
_cell.length_c   1.000
_cell.angle_alpha   90.00
_cell.angle_beta   90.00
_cell.angle_gamma   90.00
#
_symmetry.space_group_name_H-M   'P 1'
#
loop_
_entity.id
_entity.type
_entity.pdbx_description
1 polymer ?
#
loop_
_entity_poly.entity_id
_entity_poly.type
_entity_poly.pdbx_seq_one_letter_code
_entity_poly.pdbx_strand_id
1 'polypeptide(L)'
;MHAFDPNDYRKRVLAAVERRGGIEESDAFELYDIPVAEAMRLSDDEVAARVAEVWALWQKLRDHPKYRVLAGLLVDAHRELSEPLLHTGSRLVEADRVRGLRERRDAERYEMLDTAIERLVQRHGGIPAAKIPGLEDIGRLGGLTKPEIADRVRRHRIIDEAPAPFPAPAASTLSPERRQQIRKLLAEYERLLPGDPVPTLLSLLGLDFSDAHNTPEIRLRAEALRARTRELPPGRIRVVLDELLIHVGDILEPGGELVDAYLLVIVETVTDTLRPQVRAAVLVEDLLVAPDFEYLRTTAITAGLDLPTAERILIALADELGTTVEGREHLAAPARGTTASPHPAPGTIGRPSRSDHDATASGRRPAPDATAPSTSGGHATSTPAQSSSGTGGFGPGSARGRRGSTSSDSELPGGSGSRGAEFGSPSSGGQQADSSGAGSGAPAPEQWQQTPYTGGVSPTGEVSPSRVARPWEAALSAARGELRRGRPRAAAGFVADARRSVGDDAAGARAVGAVGEEVERVLAEAMVHWRGAVSCCAARRFVEALAVHLEFLDRRAADVANPDPRGASRELLIGRARAAVIEAGRMFEALPSDPGLRMQAVLAVLEVCADHAAARAALAELQVGAPGEVTAGRKDDGTVVITWVPSGTPQVEYRVTRLLADGSWRVVGRTRGIALEDGGALTGPVPVYGVVASVSGRVSEMTRSDGNSVASEPDGDDAEPSGLPTVRGLAEHGGLLVFVWPTGITEVMVVARPDAPPVDPEDPHARRWKVTNMRYEIEGGVRIPAEIPRPCHVAVASCRREPSGTLTVAAGFAPGARIRWVR
;
A
#
# COMPACT_ATOMS: atom_id res chain seq x y z
N MET A 1 -20.02 19.72 38.22
CA MET A 1 -20.71 19.70 36.91
C MET A 1 -21.27 21.09 36.66
N HIS A 2 -21.04 21.68 35.49
CA HIS A 2 -21.63 22.97 35.11
C HIS A 2 -23.12 22.83 34.75
N ALA A 3 -23.88 23.92 34.80
CA ALA A 3 -25.28 23.93 34.36
C ALA A 3 -25.37 23.71 32.85
N PHE A 4 -26.39 22.98 32.39
CA PHE A 4 -26.56 22.64 30.98
C PHE A 4 -27.11 23.82 30.17
N ASP A 5 -26.34 24.31 29.19
CA ASP A 5 -26.81 25.28 28.19
C ASP A 5 -26.92 24.60 26.80
N PRO A 6 -28.14 24.43 26.27
CA PRO A 6 -28.37 23.91 24.90
C PRO A 6 -27.68 24.69 23.78
N ASN A 7 -27.31 25.95 24.01
CA ASN A 7 -26.63 26.78 23.00
C ASN A 7 -25.11 26.60 23.02
N ASP A 8 -24.48 26.61 24.21
CA ASP A 8 -23.08 26.21 24.38
C ASP A 8 -22.85 24.78 23.90
N TYR A 9 -23.68 23.83 24.34
CA TYR A 9 -23.58 22.42 23.98
C TYR A 9 -23.52 22.20 22.46
N ARG A 10 -24.37 22.89 21.69
CA ARG A 10 -24.36 22.82 20.21
C ARG A 10 -23.09 23.39 19.57
N LYS A 11 -22.44 24.36 20.20
CA LYS A 11 -21.22 25.03 19.69
C LYS A 11 -19.94 24.32 20.10
N ARG A 12 -19.89 23.80 21.34
CA ARG A 12 -18.71 23.16 21.93
C ARG A 12 -18.70 21.66 21.67
N VAL A 13 -19.79 20.95 21.95
CA VAL A 13 -19.88 19.49 21.83
C VAL A 13 -20.26 19.08 20.41
N LEU A 14 -21.50 19.36 19.95
CA LEU A 14 -21.96 18.81 18.66
C LEU A 14 -21.12 19.27 17.46
N ALA A 15 -20.64 20.51 17.45
CA ALA A 15 -19.76 21.00 16.38
C ALA A 15 -18.34 20.43 16.44
N ALA A 16 -17.89 19.88 17.57
CA ALA A 16 -16.62 19.15 17.68
C ALA A 16 -16.79 17.70 17.21
N VAL A 17 -17.86 17.03 17.64
CA VAL A 17 -18.28 15.68 17.21
C VAL A 17 -18.43 15.62 15.68
N GLU A 18 -19.19 16.56 15.11
CA GLU A 18 -19.39 16.70 13.66
C GLU A 18 -18.06 16.92 12.91
N ARG A 19 -17.14 17.75 13.44
CA ARG A 19 -15.83 18.02 12.82
C ARG A 19 -14.91 16.80 12.84
N ARG A 20 -15.02 15.93 13.85
CA ARG A 20 -14.21 14.69 13.96
C ARG A 20 -14.77 13.52 13.15
N GLY A 21 -15.97 13.61 12.59
CA GLY A 21 -16.56 12.56 11.76
C GLY A 21 -17.77 11.84 12.36
N GLY A 22 -18.22 12.22 13.56
CA GLY A 22 -19.45 11.71 14.18
C GLY A 22 -19.25 11.02 15.52
N ILE A 23 -20.18 10.12 15.85
CA ILE A 23 -20.31 9.52 17.19
C ILE A 23 -19.19 8.53 17.51
N GLU A 24 -18.67 7.80 16.51
CA GLU A 24 -17.59 6.81 16.69
C GLU A 24 -16.28 7.44 17.20
N GLU A 25 -16.04 8.71 16.85
CA GLU A 25 -14.83 9.47 17.17
C GLU A 25 -14.97 10.33 18.44
N SER A 26 -15.95 10.01 19.30
CA SER A 26 -16.34 10.77 20.48
C SER A 26 -16.73 9.85 21.64
N ASP A 27 -16.35 10.20 22.86
CA ASP A 27 -16.66 9.37 24.04
C ASP A 27 -17.96 9.79 24.75
N ALA A 28 -18.56 8.85 25.50
CA ALA A 28 -19.84 9.07 26.18
C ALA A 28 -19.82 10.26 27.16
N PHE A 29 -18.69 10.51 27.84
CA PHE A 29 -18.54 11.67 28.74
C PHE A 29 -18.58 12.99 27.98
N GLU A 30 -17.95 13.07 26.81
CA GLU A 30 -18.04 14.24 25.93
C GLU A 30 -19.46 14.41 25.35
N LEU A 31 -20.09 13.32 24.88
CA LEU A 31 -21.42 13.36 24.27
C LEU A 31 -22.50 13.84 25.27
N TYR A 32 -22.46 13.39 26.52
CA TYR A 32 -23.38 13.84 27.57
C TYR A 32 -22.91 15.08 28.34
N ASP A 33 -21.79 15.70 27.94
CA ASP A 33 -21.23 16.89 28.58
C ASP A 33 -21.00 16.72 30.10
N ILE A 34 -20.39 15.58 30.46
CA ILE A 34 -20.05 15.18 31.82
C ILE A 34 -18.50 15.21 31.97
N PRO A 35 -17.94 15.98 32.91
CA PRO A 35 -16.49 16.02 33.10
C PRO A 35 -15.94 14.68 33.61
N VAL A 36 -15.08 14.00 32.82
CA VAL A 36 -14.49 12.70 33.21
C VAL A 36 -13.69 12.77 34.51
N ALA A 37 -13.09 13.93 34.83
CA ALA A 37 -12.37 14.17 36.08
C ALA A 37 -13.28 14.27 37.33
N GLU A 38 -14.59 14.47 37.14
CA GLU A 38 -15.57 14.51 38.23
C GLU A 38 -16.30 13.17 38.41
N ALA A 39 -16.05 12.16 37.57
CA ALA A 39 -16.79 10.90 37.53
C ALA A 39 -16.98 10.18 38.88
N MET A 40 -16.01 10.32 39.80
CA MET A 40 -16.04 9.77 41.17
C MET A 40 -16.86 10.60 42.17
N ARG A 41 -17.01 11.91 41.94
CA ARG A 41 -17.69 12.85 42.85
C ARG A 41 -19.17 13.02 42.54
N LEU A 42 -19.57 12.81 41.29
CA LEU A 42 -20.95 12.94 40.83
C LEU A 42 -21.78 11.75 41.30
N SER A 43 -22.98 12.03 41.81
CA SER A 43 -23.98 11.02 42.14
C SER A 43 -24.66 10.47 40.88
N ASP A 44 -25.27 9.28 41.02
CA ASP A 44 -25.99 8.63 39.92
C ASP A 44 -27.23 9.45 39.49
N ASP A 45 -27.89 10.14 40.43
CA ASP A 45 -29.02 11.04 40.16
C ASP A 45 -28.62 12.28 39.35
N GLU A 46 -27.50 12.93 39.68
CA GLU A 46 -26.96 14.07 38.91
C GLU A 46 -26.60 13.67 37.47
N VAL A 47 -26.01 12.48 37.31
CA VAL A 47 -25.65 11.95 35.99
C VAL A 47 -26.90 11.57 35.19
N ALA A 48 -27.88 10.90 35.81
CA ALA A 48 -29.14 10.55 35.15
C ALA A 48 -29.92 11.81 34.72
N ALA A 49 -29.93 12.86 35.54
CA ALA A 49 -30.53 14.14 35.20
C ALA A 49 -29.85 14.78 33.97
N ARG A 50 -28.50 14.84 33.94
CA ARG A 50 -27.74 15.35 32.78
C ARG A 50 -27.99 14.53 31.51
N VAL A 51 -28.00 13.20 31.62
CA VAL A 51 -28.30 12.30 30.50
C VAL A 51 -29.70 12.59 29.94
N ALA A 52 -30.70 12.81 30.79
CA ALA A 52 -32.05 13.16 30.39
C ALA A 52 -32.15 14.56 29.75
N GLU A 53 -31.46 15.58 30.30
CA GLU A 53 -31.38 16.94 29.72
C GLU A 53 -30.83 16.92 28.29
N VAL A 54 -29.72 16.22 28.08
CA VAL A 54 -29.03 16.09 26.79
C VAL A 54 -29.87 15.29 25.79
N TRP A 55 -30.44 14.15 26.21
CA TRP A 55 -31.30 13.34 25.34
C TRP A 55 -32.56 14.11 24.91
N ALA A 56 -33.19 14.85 25.83
CA ALA A 56 -34.32 15.73 25.51
C ALA A 56 -33.95 16.86 24.55
N LEU A 57 -32.68 17.33 24.53
CA LEU A 57 -32.18 18.23 23.51
C LEU A 57 -31.98 17.51 22.17
N TRP A 58 -31.38 16.32 22.14
CA TRP A 58 -31.19 15.56 20.90
C TRP A 58 -32.52 15.26 20.20
N GLN A 59 -33.56 14.87 20.93
CA GLN A 59 -34.91 14.69 20.38
C GLN A 59 -35.43 15.96 19.68
N LYS A 60 -35.22 17.14 20.27
CA LYS A 60 -35.59 18.44 19.66
C LYS A 60 -34.73 18.82 18.45
N LEU A 61 -33.53 18.24 18.31
CA LEU A 61 -32.61 18.51 17.21
C LEU A 61 -32.76 17.56 16.02
N ARG A 62 -33.65 16.56 16.09
CA ARG A 62 -33.96 15.65 14.97
C ARG A 62 -34.46 16.38 13.72
N ASP A 63 -35.11 17.53 13.89
CA ASP A 63 -35.59 18.39 12.79
C ASP A 63 -34.67 19.61 12.53
N HIS A 64 -33.51 19.69 13.19
CA HIS A 64 -32.60 20.83 13.05
C HIS A 64 -31.84 20.79 11.72
N PRO A 65 -31.86 21.85 10.89
CA PRO A 65 -31.33 21.81 9.52
C PRO A 65 -29.86 21.40 9.41
N LYS A 66 -29.04 21.74 10.42
CA LYS A 66 -27.63 21.32 10.49
C LYS A 66 -27.41 19.98 11.19
N TYR A 67 -28.18 19.67 12.23
CA TYR A 67 -27.82 18.60 13.18
C TYR A 67 -28.73 17.37 13.10
N ARG A 68 -29.80 17.39 12.30
CA ARG A 68 -30.77 16.31 12.10
C ARG A 68 -30.16 14.92 11.98
N VAL A 69 -29.12 14.75 11.17
CA VAL A 69 -28.47 13.44 10.94
C VAL A 69 -27.75 12.97 12.21
N LEU A 70 -26.89 13.81 12.78
CA LEU A 70 -26.14 13.49 14.01
C LEU A 70 -27.08 13.28 15.20
N ALA A 71 -28.12 14.09 15.34
CA ALA A 71 -29.12 13.99 16.38
C ALA A 71 -29.98 12.71 16.25
N GLY A 72 -30.25 12.24 15.03
CA GLY A 72 -30.86 10.94 14.78
C GLY A 72 -29.99 9.81 15.32
N LEU A 73 -28.73 9.74 14.90
CA LEU A 73 -27.77 8.73 15.35
C LEU A 73 -27.58 8.73 16.87
N LEU A 74 -27.47 9.90 17.50
CA LEU A 74 -27.36 10.04 18.96
C LEU A 74 -28.62 9.60 19.72
N VAL A 75 -29.81 9.79 19.14
CA VAL A 75 -31.08 9.31 19.71
C VAL A 75 -31.19 7.79 19.58
N ASP A 76 -30.80 7.23 18.44
CA ASP A 76 -30.88 5.79 18.19
C ASP A 76 -29.86 5.02 19.06
N ALA A 77 -28.64 5.55 19.21
CA ALA A 77 -27.59 4.99 20.07
C ALA A 77 -27.72 5.36 21.57
N HIS A 78 -28.73 6.14 21.97
CA HIS A 78 -28.84 6.70 23.32
C HIS A 78 -28.72 5.65 24.43
N ARG A 79 -29.36 4.49 24.27
CA ARG A 79 -29.38 3.41 25.27
C ARG A 79 -27.96 2.89 25.55
N GLU A 80 -27.23 2.56 24.49
CA GLU A 80 -25.88 2.00 24.57
C GLU A 80 -24.86 3.04 25.07
N LEU A 81 -25.03 4.31 24.67
CA LEU A 81 -24.16 5.40 25.10
C LEU A 81 -24.38 5.83 26.56
N SER A 82 -25.60 5.70 27.09
CA SER A 82 -25.93 6.14 28.47
C SER A 82 -25.64 5.08 29.52
N GLU A 83 -25.88 3.79 29.22
CA GLU A 83 -25.75 2.66 30.15
C GLU A 83 -24.41 2.66 30.95
N PRO A 84 -23.23 2.90 30.36
CA PRO A 84 -21.97 2.94 31.12
C PRO A 84 -21.92 4.05 32.18
N LEU A 85 -22.64 5.16 32.00
CA LEU A 85 -22.52 6.36 32.83
C LEU A 85 -23.47 6.36 34.04
N LEU A 86 -24.62 5.69 33.93
CA LEU A 86 -25.73 5.83 34.89
C LEU A 86 -25.36 5.37 36.32
N HIS A 87 -24.49 4.37 36.47
CA HIS A 87 -24.13 3.82 37.78
C HIS A 87 -22.67 4.11 38.16
N THR A 88 -22.42 4.42 39.43
CA THR A 88 -21.08 4.81 39.90
C THR A 88 -20.00 3.77 39.55
N GLY A 89 -20.31 2.48 39.70
CA GLY A 89 -19.37 1.39 39.37
C GLY A 89 -18.98 1.34 37.89
N SER A 90 -19.97 1.37 36.98
CA SER A 90 -19.71 1.35 35.53
C SER A 90 -19.07 2.66 35.06
N ARG A 91 -19.49 3.80 35.63
CA ARG A 91 -18.99 5.14 35.31
C ARG A 91 -17.50 5.27 35.62
N LEU A 92 -17.02 4.67 36.72
CA LEU A 92 -15.59 4.67 37.05
C LEU A 92 -14.77 3.81 36.09
N VAL A 93 -15.28 2.65 35.66
CA VAL A 93 -14.62 1.79 34.66
C VAL A 93 -14.54 2.50 33.30
N GLU A 94 -15.65 3.09 32.85
CA GLU A 94 -15.67 3.83 31.59
C GLU A 94 -14.83 5.12 31.67
N ALA A 95 -14.78 5.80 32.82
CA ALA A 95 -13.89 6.95 33.03
C ALA A 95 -12.41 6.58 32.96
N ASP A 96 -12.02 5.37 33.37
CA ASP A 96 -10.65 4.86 33.20
C ASP A 96 -10.34 4.50 31.75
N ARG A 97 -11.26 3.79 31.09
CA ARG A 97 -11.18 3.47 29.65
C ARG A 97 -11.07 4.72 28.78
N VAL A 98 -11.89 5.73 29.04
CA VAL A 98 -11.91 7.01 28.31
C VAL A 98 -10.66 7.83 28.58
N ARG A 99 -10.12 7.83 29.82
CA ARG A 99 -8.80 8.43 30.09
C ARG A 99 -7.71 7.73 29.28
N GLY A 100 -7.63 6.40 29.30
CA GLY A 100 -6.66 5.64 28.50
C GLY A 100 -6.88 5.71 26.98
N LEU A 101 -8.07 6.05 26.49
CA LEU A 101 -8.32 6.38 25.08
C LEU A 101 -7.84 7.79 24.73
N ARG A 102 -8.15 8.79 25.56
CA ARG A 102 -7.71 10.18 25.37
C ARG A 102 -6.19 10.32 25.49
N GLU A 103 -5.58 9.65 26.46
CA GLU A 103 -4.12 9.60 26.64
C GLU A 103 -3.41 8.96 25.45
N ARG A 104 -3.96 7.87 24.87
CA ARG A 104 -3.43 7.28 23.63
C ARG A 104 -3.57 8.22 22.44
N ARG A 105 -4.75 8.80 22.23
CA ARG A 105 -4.98 9.76 21.14
C ARG A 105 -4.07 10.99 21.25
N ASP A 106 -3.83 11.49 22.46
CA ASP A 106 -2.88 12.59 22.66
C ASP A 106 -1.43 12.11 22.46
N ALA A 107 -1.06 10.91 22.91
CA ALA A 107 0.26 10.33 22.62
C ALA A 107 0.51 10.19 21.11
N GLU A 108 -0.46 9.66 20.35
CA GLU A 108 -0.45 9.54 18.89
C GLU A 108 -0.30 10.92 18.21
N ARG A 109 -0.98 11.96 18.71
CA ARG A 109 -0.82 13.36 18.22
C ARG A 109 0.59 13.92 18.46
N TYR A 110 1.27 13.52 19.54
CA TYR A 110 2.64 13.96 19.85
C TYR A 110 3.73 13.05 19.25
N GLU A 111 3.42 11.80 18.90
CA GLU A 111 4.39 10.77 18.48
C GLU A 111 5.30 11.23 17.33
N MET A 112 4.72 11.84 16.27
CA MET A 112 5.48 12.37 15.14
C MET A 112 6.44 13.50 15.55
N LEU A 113 6.01 14.37 16.47
CA LEU A 113 6.82 15.49 16.96
C LEU A 113 7.94 15.01 17.89
N ASP A 114 7.61 14.12 18.83
CA ASP A 114 8.58 13.56 19.78
C ASP A 114 9.64 12.73 19.05
N THR A 115 9.27 11.89 18.09
CA THR A 115 10.21 11.13 17.26
C THR A 115 11.17 12.06 16.49
N ALA A 116 10.67 13.18 15.96
CA ALA A 116 11.49 14.17 15.27
C ALA A 116 12.44 14.91 16.24
N ILE A 117 11.97 15.25 17.44
CA ILE A 117 12.77 15.85 18.50
C ILE A 117 13.88 14.90 18.97
N GLU A 118 13.56 13.63 19.24
CA GLU A 118 14.53 12.63 19.68
C GLU A 118 15.65 12.44 18.66
N ARG A 119 15.31 12.32 17.38
CA ARG A 119 16.30 12.20 16.29
C ARG A 119 17.23 13.41 16.20
N LEU A 120 16.70 14.64 16.36
CA LEU A 120 17.52 15.86 16.41
C LEU A 120 18.43 15.88 17.65
N VAL A 121 17.91 15.52 18.83
CA VAL A 121 18.67 15.47 20.08
C VAL A 121 19.77 14.40 20.02
N GLN A 122 19.50 13.22 19.46
CA GLN A 122 20.50 12.17 19.26
C GLN A 122 21.62 12.59 18.30
N ARG A 123 21.29 13.29 17.21
CA ARG A 123 22.27 13.69 16.18
C ARG A 123 23.09 14.93 16.53
N HIS A 124 22.49 15.91 17.22
CA HIS A 124 23.11 17.22 17.47
C HIS A 124 23.36 17.53 18.95
N GLY A 125 22.89 16.69 19.89
CA GLY A 125 22.94 16.97 21.33
C GLY A 125 21.91 18.01 21.81
N GLY A 126 20.94 18.35 20.96
CA GLY A 126 19.92 19.38 21.15
C GLY A 126 19.17 19.67 19.86
N ILE A 127 18.21 20.60 19.89
CA ILE A 127 17.42 21.02 18.73
C ILE A 127 18.09 22.25 18.08
N PRO A 128 18.58 22.20 16.83
CA PRO A 128 19.13 23.39 16.18
C PRO A 128 18.04 24.44 15.91
N ALA A 129 18.32 25.72 16.18
CA ALA A 129 17.34 26.81 16.07
C ALA A 129 16.69 26.90 14.68
N ALA A 130 17.48 26.69 13.61
CA ALA A 130 17.01 26.65 12.23
C ALA A 130 16.04 25.49 11.90
N LYS A 131 15.89 24.48 12.77
CA LYS A 131 14.98 23.35 12.59
C LYS A 131 13.64 23.51 13.33
N ILE A 132 13.51 24.53 14.19
CA ILE A 132 12.26 24.80 14.93
C ILE A 132 11.05 25.01 14.01
N PRO A 133 11.12 25.75 12.88
CA PRO A 133 10.00 25.85 11.95
C PRO A 133 9.54 24.49 11.38
N GLY A 134 10.49 23.58 11.12
CA GLY A 134 10.17 22.23 10.67
C GLY A 134 9.45 21.38 11.73
N LEU A 135 9.80 21.57 13.01
CA LEU A 135 9.06 20.95 14.12
C LEU A 135 7.64 21.56 14.28
N GLU A 136 7.47 22.85 14.01
CA GLU A 136 6.13 23.48 13.95
C GLU A 136 5.27 22.96 12.80
N ASP A 137 5.87 22.55 11.68
CA ASP A 137 5.15 21.91 10.57
C ASP A 137 4.81 20.45 10.88
N ILE A 138 5.76 19.68 11.44
CA ILE A 138 5.54 18.28 11.86
C ILE A 138 4.44 18.18 12.92
N GLY A 139 4.48 19.04 13.96
CA GLY A 139 3.43 19.06 14.97
C GLY A 139 2.05 19.43 14.40
N ARG A 140 2.00 20.31 13.39
CA ARG A 140 0.74 20.68 12.72
C ARG A 140 0.12 19.52 11.94
N LEU A 141 0.95 18.65 11.35
CA LEU A 141 0.50 17.40 10.71
C LEU A 141 -0.13 16.44 11.74
N GLY A 142 0.42 16.37 12.96
CA GLY A 142 -0.17 15.66 14.10
C GLY A 142 -1.37 16.35 14.76
N GLY A 143 -1.90 17.43 14.19
CA GLY A 143 -3.03 18.17 14.78
C GLY A 143 -2.69 18.92 16.08
N LEU A 144 -1.43 19.33 16.25
CA LEU A 144 -0.98 20.17 17.36
C LEU A 144 -1.01 21.65 16.97
N THR A 145 -1.35 22.49 17.93
CA THR A 145 -1.29 23.95 17.82
C THR A 145 0.12 24.47 18.12
N LYS A 146 0.48 25.63 17.55
CA LYS A 146 1.78 26.29 17.78
C LYS A 146 2.20 26.40 19.27
N PRO A 147 1.34 26.73 20.25
CA PRO A 147 1.72 26.72 21.67
C PRO A 147 1.99 25.31 22.22
N GLU A 148 1.20 24.28 21.87
CA GLU A 148 1.45 22.88 22.29
C GLU A 148 2.84 22.40 21.81
N ILE A 149 3.20 22.74 20.56
CA ILE A 149 4.51 22.41 19.98
C ILE A 149 5.63 23.18 20.73
N ALA A 150 5.45 24.47 20.99
CA ALA A 150 6.41 25.29 21.72
C ALA A 150 6.61 24.80 23.18
N ASP A 151 5.58 24.29 23.84
CA ASP A 151 5.66 23.66 25.17
C ASP A 151 6.41 22.32 25.16
N ARG A 152 6.38 21.59 24.03
CA ARG A 152 7.16 20.37 23.83
C ARG A 152 8.63 20.70 23.56
N VAL A 153 8.90 21.55 22.56
CA VAL A 153 10.25 21.95 22.13
C VAL A 153 11.05 22.59 23.26
N ARG A 154 10.42 23.42 24.11
CA ARG A 154 11.08 24.07 25.27
C ARG A 154 11.70 23.12 26.31
N ARG A 155 11.36 21.82 26.28
CA ARG A 155 11.91 20.82 27.20
C ARG A 155 13.31 20.34 26.79
N HIS A 156 13.77 20.71 25.60
CA HIS A 156 15.03 20.27 25.02
C HIS A 156 15.96 21.46 24.80
N ARG A 157 17.28 21.22 24.88
CA ARG A 157 18.30 22.25 24.68
C ARG A 157 18.27 22.75 23.23
N ILE A 158 18.08 24.04 23.02
CA ILE A 158 18.23 24.67 21.69
C ILE A 158 19.71 24.96 21.42
N ILE A 159 20.14 24.77 20.17
CA ILE A 159 21.51 25.01 19.71
C ILE A 159 21.48 26.07 18.61
N ASP A 160 22.24 27.14 18.80
CA ASP A 160 22.52 28.12 17.74
C ASP A 160 23.67 27.60 16.86
N GLU A 161 23.35 27.28 15.60
CA GLU A 161 24.33 26.87 14.59
C GLU A 161 24.70 28.09 13.74
N ALA A 162 25.97 28.47 13.74
CA ALA A 162 26.44 29.66 13.04
C ALA A 162 26.32 29.49 11.51
N PRO A 163 25.81 30.50 10.77
CA PRO A 163 25.60 30.37 9.34
C PRO A 163 26.93 30.28 8.59
N ALA A 164 27.07 29.25 7.75
CA ALA A 164 28.15 29.17 6.77
C ALA A 164 28.03 30.33 5.76
N PRO A 165 29.16 30.90 5.27
CA PRO A 165 29.11 32.04 4.37
C PRO A 165 28.58 31.64 2.99
N PHE A 166 27.50 32.30 2.57
CA PHE A 166 27.03 32.24 1.17
C PHE A 166 28.04 32.95 0.25
N PRO A 167 28.30 32.42 -0.97
CA PRO A 167 28.95 33.20 -2.01
C PRO A 167 28.04 34.36 -2.44
N ALA A 168 28.65 35.48 -2.85
CA ALA A 168 27.92 36.65 -3.33
C ALA A 168 27.15 36.34 -4.63
N PRO A 169 25.97 36.96 -4.86
CA PRO A 169 25.16 36.68 -6.04
C PRO A 169 25.80 37.22 -7.32
N ALA A 170 25.96 36.36 -8.32
CA ALA A 170 26.18 36.78 -9.71
C ALA A 170 24.86 37.34 -10.28
N ALA A 171 24.96 38.36 -11.13
CA ALA A 171 23.83 39.22 -11.50
C ALA A 171 23.15 38.82 -12.82
N SER A 172 22.21 37.86 -12.76
CA SER A 172 21.25 37.59 -13.87
C SER A 172 20.03 36.76 -13.42
N THR A 173 19.55 36.91 -12.17
CA THR A 173 18.46 36.08 -11.63
C THR A 173 17.08 36.39 -12.23
N LEU A 174 16.39 35.34 -12.69
CA LEU A 174 15.04 35.41 -13.25
C LEU A 174 14.02 35.68 -12.13
N SER A 175 13.28 36.79 -12.22
CA SER A 175 12.51 37.32 -11.07
C SER A 175 11.43 36.34 -10.57
N PRO A 176 11.12 36.31 -9.24
CA PRO A 176 10.09 35.43 -8.68
C PRO A 176 8.71 35.57 -9.35
N GLU A 177 8.33 36.81 -9.67
CA GLU A 177 7.06 37.12 -10.34
C GLU A 177 7.01 36.53 -11.75
N ARG A 178 8.10 36.69 -12.53
CA ARG A 178 8.21 36.11 -13.88
C ARG A 178 8.17 34.58 -13.86
N ARG A 179 8.81 33.95 -12.86
CA ARG A 179 8.71 32.50 -12.64
C ARG A 179 7.28 32.05 -12.39
N GLN A 180 6.53 32.78 -11.56
CA GLN A 180 5.13 32.48 -11.26
C GLN A 180 4.22 32.70 -12.48
N GLN A 181 4.48 33.75 -13.29
CA GLN A 181 3.77 34.01 -14.54
C GLN A 181 3.94 32.86 -15.54
N ILE A 182 5.18 32.41 -15.80
CA ILE A 182 5.47 31.28 -16.70
C ILE A 182 4.70 30.02 -16.27
N ARG A 183 4.75 29.65 -14.99
CA ARG A 183 4.01 28.47 -14.47
C ARG A 183 2.50 28.60 -14.64
N LYS A 184 1.95 29.79 -14.37
CA LYS A 184 0.51 30.05 -14.52
C LYS A 184 0.06 29.92 -15.98
N LEU A 185 0.87 30.40 -16.92
CA LEU A 185 0.61 30.31 -18.35
C LEU A 185 0.73 28.86 -18.86
N LEU A 186 1.75 28.11 -18.46
CA LEU A 186 1.90 26.69 -18.82
C LEU A 186 0.72 25.84 -18.29
N ALA A 187 0.37 25.99 -17.01
CA ALA A 187 -0.79 25.29 -16.44
C ALA A 187 -2.13 25.78 -17.01
N GLU A 188 -2.19 26.97 -17.62
CA GLU A 188 -3.37 27.42 -18.39
C GLU A 188 -3.39 26.82 -19.80
N TYR A 189 -2.23 26.68 -20.45
CA TYR A 189 -2.09 26.00 -21.73
C TYR A 189 -2.55 24.53 -21.65
N GLU A 190 -2.06 23.76 -20.66
CA GLU A 190 -2.46 22.36 -20.43
C GLU A 190 -3.97 22.19 -20.17
N ARG A 191 -4.61 23.18 -19.53
CA ARG A 191 -6.08 23.17 -19.30
C ARG A 191 -6.89 23.52 -20.54
N LEU A 192 -6.30 24.25 -21.50
CA LEU A 192 -6.95 24.67 -22.73
C LEU A 192 -6.72 23.67 -23.88
N LEU A 193 -5.67 22.85 -23.81
CA LEU A 193 -5.38 21.81 -24.78
C LEU A 193 -5.00 20.49 -24.07
N PRO A 194 -5.91 19.50 -23.99
CA PRO A 194 -5.56 18.18 -23.49
C PRO A 194 -4.57 17.50 -24.47
N GLY A 195 -3.42 17.08 -23.96
CA GLY A 195 -2.31 16.49 -24.71
C GLY A 195 -1.18 16.07 -23.77
N ASP A 196 0.02 15.90 -24.30
CA ASP A 196 1.22 15.62 -23.49
C ASP A 196 1.50 16.77 -22.50
N PRO A 197 1.98 16.48 -21.27
CA PRO A 197 2.25 17.49 -20.26
C PRO A 197 3.35 18.46 -20.70
N VAL A 198 3.19 19.74 -20.37
CA VAL A 198 4.09 20.83 -20.77
C VAL A 198 4.59 21.59 -19.53
N PRO A 199 5.38 20.93 -18.65
CA PRO A 199 5.82 21.50 -17.38
C PRO A 199 6.83 22.66 -17.54
N THR A 200 7.47 22.80 -18.72
CA THR A 200 8.51 23.82 -18.97
C THR A 200 8.38 24.46 -20.36
N LEU A 201 9.06 25.60 -20.54
CA LEU A 201 9.18 26.26 -21.85
C LEU A 201 9.97 25.42 -22.87
N LEU A 202 10.83 24.49 -22.43
CA LEU A 202 11.51 23.53 -23.32
C LEU A 202 10.55 22.45 -23.80
N SER A 203 9.74 21.91 -22.89
CA SER A 203 8.66 20.96 -23.19
C SER A 203 7.66 21.55 -24.20
N LEU A 204 7.37 22.85 -24.13
CA LEU A 204 6.48 23.57 -25.06
C LEU A 204 7.02 23.57 -26.51
N LEU A 205 8.34 23.50 -26.67
CA LEU A 205 9.03 23.41 -27.96
C LEU A 205 9.28 21.95 -28.40
N GLY A 206 8.95 20.97 -27.55
CA GLY A 206 9.30 19.57 -27.74
C GLY A 206 10.81 19.32 -27.64
N LEU A 207 11.47 19.96 -26.66
CA LEU A 207 12.90 19.87 -26.35
C LEU A 207 13.10 19.47 -24.88
N ASP A 208 14.26 18.89 -24.56
CA ASP A 208 14.66 18.55 -23.19
C ASP A 208 15.80 19.46 -22.67
N PHE A 209 16.33 19.16 -21.48
CA PHE A 209 17.41 19.95 -20.86
C PHE A 209 18.74 19.83 -21.61
N SER A 210 18.99 18.74 -22.35
CA SER A 210 20.21 18.57 -23.15
C SER A 210 20.19 19.49 -24.38
N ASP A 211 19.00 19.78 -24.91
CA ASP A 211 18.78 20.76 -25.98
C ASP A 211 18.76 22.22 -25.49
N ALA A 212 18.82 22.50 -24.18
CA ALA A 212 18.59 23.84 -23.63
C ALA A 212 19.59 24.91 -24.13
N HIS A 213 20.80 24.50 -24.54
CA HIS A 213 21.80 25.39 -25.14
C HIS A 213 21.87 25.31 -26.67
N ASN A 214 21.00 24.50 -27.30
CA ASN A 214 20.88 24.40 -28.76
C ASN A 214 20.04 25.56 -29.31
N THR A 215 20.57 26.78 -29.18
CA THR A 215 19.88 28.02 -29.58
C THR A 215 19.36 28.02 -31.02
N PRO A 216 20.05 27.43 -32.03
CA PRO A 216 19.49 27.27 -33.38
C PRO A 216 18.20 26.44 -33.42
N GLU A 217 18.16 25.30 -32.74
CA GLU A 217 16.98 24.42 -32.70
C GLU A 217 15.83 25.09 -31.91
N ILE A 218 16.14 25.75 -30.78
CA ILE A 218 15.17 26.51 -29.99
C ILE A 218 14.46 27.56 -30.87
N ARG A 219 15.22 28.35 -31.65
CA ARG A 219 14.65 29.36 -32.57
C ARG A 219 13.81 28.72 -33.67
N LEU A 220 14.28 27.61 -34.25
CA LEU A 220 13.53 26.87 -35.28
C LEU A 220 12.17 26.37 -34.76
N ARG A 221 12.16 25.76 -33.57
CA ARG A 221 10.93 25.28 -32.91
C ARG A 221 10.01 26.43 -32.51
N ALA A 222 10.57 27.52 -31.99
CA ALA A 222 9.81 28.72 -31.61
C ALA A 222 9.19 29.42 -32.83
N GLU A 223 9.91 29.51 -33.95
CA GLU A 223 9.35 30.04 -35.22
C GLU A 223 8.23 29.14 -35.76
N ALA A 224 8.40 27.82 -35.74
CA ALA A 224 7.34 26.88 -36.12
C ALA A 224 6.10 26.96 -35.19
N LEU A 225 6.29 27.24 -33.90
CA LEU A 225 5.19 27.47 -32.96
C LEU A 225 4.53 28.84 -33.19
N ARG A 226 5.28 29.91 -33.50
CA ARG A 226 4.75 31.22 -33.91
C ARG A 226 3.97 31.15 -35.23
N ALA A 227 4.37 30.29 -36.17
CA ALA A 227 3.62 30.03 -37.41
C ALA A 227 2.24 29.44 -37.09
N ARG A 228 2.20 28.30 -36.38
CA ARG A 228 0.95 27.64 -35.96
C ARG A 228 0.05 28.54 -35.10
N THR A 229 0.63 29.34 -34.20
CA THR A 229 -0.14 30.26 -33.33
C THR A 229 -0.83 31.38 -34.11
N ARG A 230 -0.25 31.84 -35.23
CA ARG A 230 -0.88 32.83 -36.11
C ARG A 230 -2.10 32.29 -36.86
N GLU A 231 -2.11 30.99 -37.16
CA GLU A 231 -3.21 30.27 -37.83
C GLU A 231 -4.41 30.02 -36.89
N LEU A 232 -4.20 30.07 -35.56
CA LEU A 232 -5.28 29.90 -34.59
C LEU A 232 -6.27 31.09 -34.61
N PRO A 233 -7.59 30.83 -34.51
CA PRO A 233 -8.59 31.87 -34.31
C PRO A 233 -8.30 32.75 -33.07
N PRO A 234 -8.74 34.02 -33.06
CA PRO A 234 -8.62 34.87 -31.88
C PRO A 234 -9.41 34.27 -30.71
N GLY A 235 -8.70 33.93 -29.63
CA GLY A 235 -9.26 33.22 -28.47
C GLY A 235 -8.23 33.02 -27.37
N ARG A 236 -8.66 32.47 -26.22
CA ARG A 236 -7.83 32.40 -25.00
C ARG A 236 -6.53 31.61 -25.20
N ILE A 237 -6.61 30.47 -25.91
CA ILE A 237 -5.45 29.63 -26.27
C ILE A 237 -4.35 30.42 -26.97
N ARG A 238 -4.72 31.25 -27.96
CA ARG A 238 -3.77 32.05 -28.73
C ARG A 238 -3.09 33.10 -27.87
N VAL A 239 -3.84 33.79 -27.00
CA VAL A 239 -3.28 34.75 -26.04
C VAL A 239 -2.27 34.08 -25.10
N VAL A 240 -2.58 32.88 -24.58
CA VAL A 240 -1.65 32.14 -23.71
C VAL A 240 -0.38 31.71 -24.46
N LEU A 241 -0.51 31.26 -25.71
CA LEU A 241 0.64 30.92 -26.56
C LEU A 241 1.49 32.14 -26.92
N ASP A 242 0.88 33.27 -27.27
CA ASP A 242 1.60 34.52 -27.59
C ASP A 242 2.42 34.99 -26.37
N GLU A 243 1.86 34.97 -25.15
CA GLU A 243 2.57 35.31 -23.91
C GLU A 243 3.70 34.31 -23.57
N LEU A 244 3.47 33.00 -23.77
CA LEU A 244 4.52 31.99 -23.60
C LEU A 244 5.67 32.16 -24.62
N LEU A 245 5.35 32.54 -25.86
CA LEU A 245 6.33 32.79 -26.93
C LEU A 245 7.16 34.05 -26.70
N ILE A 246 6.64 35.05 -25.97
CA ILE A 246 7.45 36.17 -25.45
C ILE A 246 8.47 35.64 -24.45
N HIS A 247 8.05 34.83 -23.48
CA HIS A 247 8.98 34.25 -22.50
C HIS A 247 10.03 33.32 -23.13
N VAL A 248 9.68 32.54 -24.18
CA VAL A 248 10.65 31.78 -24.98
C VAL A 248 11.68 32.71 -25.64
N GLY A 249 11.22 33.81 -26.26
CA GLY A 249 12.10 34.78 -26.92
C GLY A 249 13.02 35.55 -25.99
N ASP A 250 12.57 35.82 -24.77
CA ASP A 250 13.35 36.57 -23.77
C ASP A 250 14.33 35.71 -22.96
N ILE A 251 14.10 34.39 -22.85
CA ILE A 251 14.83 33.49 -21.95
C ILE A 251 15.62 32.43 -22.72
N LEU A 252 15.01 31.75 -23.71
CA LEU A 252 15.60 30.60 -24.38
C LEU A 252 16.31 30.97 -25.70
N GLU A 253 15.72 31.85 -26.52
CA GLU A 253 16.32 32.28 -27.81
C GLU A 253 17.62 33.10 -27.72
N PRO A 254 17.94 33.81 -26.62
CA PRO A 254 19.24 34.44 -26.41
C PRO A 254 20.35 33.45 -26.05
N GLY A 255 20.01 32.36 -25.36
CA GLY A 255 20.96 31.43 -24.76
C GLY A 255 21.72 32.01 -23.55
N GLY A 256 22.75 31.28 -23.09
CA GLY A 256 23.64 31.72 -22.01
C GLY A 256 22.99 31.74 -20.62
N GLU A 257 23.50 32.63 -19.75
CA GLU A 257 23.21 32.63 -18.30
C GLU A 257 21.72 32.69 -17.93
N LEU A 258 20.86 33.27 -18.78
CA LEU A 258 19.41 33.32 -18.53
C LEU A 258 18.76 31.94 -18.68
N VAL A 259 19.28 31.08 -19.56
CA VAL A 259 18.89 29.68 -19.65
C VAL A 259 19.37 28.93 -18.42
N ASP A 260 20.64 29.09 -18.02
CA ASP A 260 21.20 28.46 -16.82
C ASP A 260 20.38 28.82 -15.56
N ALA A 261 20.04 30.11 -15.39
CA ALA A 261 19.20 30.57 -14.29
C ALA A 261 17.77 30.01 -14.34
N TYR A 262 17.21 29.79 -15.54
CA TYR A 262 15.90 29.16 -15.71
C TYR A 262 15.92 27.65 -15.40
N LEU A 263 16.95 26.92 -15.85
CA LEU A 263 17.16 25.50 -15.56
C LEU A 263 17.38 25.26 -14.06
N LEU A 264 18.25 26.05 -13.42
CA LEU A 264 18.54 25.97 -11.99
C LEU A 264 17.25 26.11 -11.17
N VAL A 265 16.39 27.06 -11.54
CA VAL A 265 15.10 27.31 -10.89
C VAL A 265 14.14 26.11 -11.00
N ILE A 266 14.14 25.40 -12.14
CA ILE A 266 13.33 24.18 -12.30
C ILE A 266 13.90 23.09 -11.41
N VAL A 267 15.23 22.87 -11.45
CA VAL A 267 15.94 21.91 -10.59
C VAL A 267 15.64 22.13 -9.11
N GLU A 268 15.76 23.36 -8.61
CA GLU A 268 15.42 23.72 -7.22
C GLU A 268 13.97 23.35 -6.89
N THR A 269 13.02 23.75 -7.75
CA THR A 269 11.58 23.55 -7.51
C THR A 269 11.19 22.07 -7.50
N VAL A 270 11.73 21.28 -8.44
CA VAL A 270 11.47 19.84 -8.51
C VAL A 270 12.18 19.13 -7.34
N THR A 271 13.39 19.54 -6.97
CA THR A 271 14.10 19.03 -5.78
C THR A 271 13.30 19.26 -4.50
N ASP A 272 12.76 20.47 -4.28
CA ASP A 272 11.92 20.78 -3.13
C ASP A 272 10.63 19.94 -3.10
N THR A 273 10.08 19.61 -4.27
CA THR A 273 8.88 18.76 -4.43
C THR A 273 9.17 17.28 -4.18
N LEU A 274 10.34 16.78 -4.59
CA LEU A 274 10.76 15.39 -4.41
C LEU A 274 11.29 15.11 -2.99
N ARG A 275 11.97 16.07 -2.35
CA ARG A 275 12.55 15.92 -1.01
C ARG A 275 11.61 15.30 0.05
N PRO A 276 10.33 15.71 0.22
CA PRO A 276 9.42 15.05 1.16
C PRO A 276 9.04 13.63 0.74
N GLN A 277 8.99 13.33 -0.56
CA GLN A 277 8.60 12.01 -1.08
C GLN A 277 9.75 11.00 -0.96
N VAL A 278 10.99 11.40 -1.27
CA VAL A 278 12.20 10.60 -1.00
C VAL A 278 12.32 10.29 0.49
N ARG A 279 12.05 11.29 1.35
CA ARG A 279 12.02 11.10 2.81
C ARG A 279 10.95 10.11 3.27
N ALA A 280 9.80 10.06 2.60
CA ALA A 280 8.75 9.09 2.92
C ALA A 280 9.14 7.67 2.49
N ALA A 281 9.65 7.48 1.27
CA ALA A 281 10.12 6.17 0.78
C ALA A 281 11.22 5.59 1.67
N VAL A 282 12.27 6.37 1.96
CA VAL A 282 13.38 5.97 2.84
C VAL A 282 12.93 5.70 4.28
N LEU A 283 11.87 6.34 4.78
CA LEU A 283 11.35 6.10 6.13
C LEU A 283 10.61 4.76 6.26
N VAL A 284 10.12 4.18 5.16
CA VAL A 284 9.35 2.92 5.18
C VAL A 284 10.28 1.71 5.11
N GLU A 285 11.32 1.77 4.27
CA GLU A 285 12.18 0.62 3.95
C GLU A 285 13.65 0.76 4.43
N ASP A 286 14.00 1.85 5.13
CA ASP A 286 15.37 2.26 5.53
C ASP A 286 16.40 2.38 4.36
N LEU A 287 15.94 2.21 3.12
CA LEU A 287 16.68 2.26 1.85
C LEU A 287 15.79 2.87 0.76
N LEU A 288 16.36 3.56 -0.24
CA LEU A 288 15.59 3.90 -1.43
C LEU A 288 15.55 2.70 -2.39
N VAL A 289 14.50 1.89 -2.27
CA VAL A 289 14.28 0.67 -3.07
C VAL A 289 14.05 0.99 -4.55
N ALA A 290 14.38 0.03 -5.43
CA ALA A 290 14.34 0.22 -6.88
C ALA A 290 12.95 0.64 -7.44
N PRO A 291 11.80 0.11 -6.98
CA PRO A 291 10.49 0.56 -7.45
C PRO A 291 10.18 2.02 -7.10
N ASP A 292 10.53 2.47 -5.90
CA ASP A 292 10.32 3.86 -5.46
C ASP A 292 11.26 4.82 -6.19
N PHE A 293 12.50 4.40 -6.47
CA PHE A 293 13.41 5.15 -7.33
C PHE A 293 12.84 5.32 -8.76
N GLU A 294 12.30 4.26 -9.38
CA GLU A 294 11.64 4.32 -10.69
C GLU A 294 10.42 5.26 -10.69
N TYR A 295 9.58 5.20 -9.64
CA TYR A 295 8.41 6.06 -9.47
C TYR A 295 8.79 7.54 -9.29
N LEU A 296 9.75 7.82 -8.41
CA LEU A 296 10.21 9.19 -8.13
C LEU A 296 10.98 9.79 -9.32
N ARG A 297 11.70 8.96 -10.09
CA ARG A 297 12.34 9.36 -11.35
C ARG A 297 11.32 9.70 -12.42
N THR A 298 10.26 8.89 -12.55
CA THR A 298 9.13 9.18 -13.44
C THR A 298 8.45 10.50 -13.04
N THR A 299 8.22 10.70 -11.74
CA THR A 299 7.65 11.93 -11.17
C THR A 299 8.52 13.16 -11.47
N ALA A 300 9.85 13.04 -11.35
CA ALA A 300 10.81 14.09 -11.66
C ALA A 300 10.80 14.47 -13.16
N ILE A 301 10.68 13.49 -14.05
CA ILE A 301 10.60 13.69 -15.50
C ILE A 301 9.25 14.33 -15.87
N THR A 302 8.14 13.88 -15.29
CA THR A 302 6.82 14.51 -15.48
C THR A 302 6.79 15.95 -14.97
N ALA A 303 7.57 16.28 -13.94
CA ALA A 303 7.78 17.64 -13.45
C ALA A 303 8.75 18.49 -14.31
N GLY A 304 9.30 17.92 -15.39
CA GLY A 304 10.03 18.63 -16.43
C GLY A 304 11.55 18.47 -16.45
N LEU A 305 12.13 17.53 -15.69
CA LEU A 305 13.58 17.25 -15.72
C LEU A 305 13.96 16.21 -16.78
N ASP A 306 15.20 16.28 -17.27
CA ASP A 306 15.80 15.17 -18.04
C ASP A 306 16.19 14.00 -17.13
N LEU A 307 16.25 12.81 -17.73
CA LEU A 307 16.58 11.56 -17.04
C LEU A 307 17.93 11.63 -16.26
N PRO A 308 19.06 12.09 -16.84
CA PRO A 308 20.32 12.27 -16.11
C PRO A 308 20.22 13.21 -14.89
N THR A 309 19.45 14.30 -14.98
CA THR A 309 19.31 15.25 -13.86
C THR A 309 18.35 14.74 -12.78
N ALA A 310 17.26 14.08 -13.17
CA ALA A 310 16.36 13.40 -12.25
C ALA A 310 17.09 12.36 -11.39
N GLU A 311 17.88 11.46 -12.02
CA GLU A 311 18.64 10.45 -11.27
C GLU A 311 19.70 11.09 -10.34
N ARG A 312 20.40 12.14 -10.79
CA ARG A 312 21.41 12.86 -9.99
C ARG A 312 20.80 13.50 -8.73
N ILE A 313 19.62 14.09 -8.83
CA ILE A 313 18.91 14.71 -7.70
C ILE A 313 18.43 13.65 -6.72
N LEU A 314 17.88 12.53 -7.20
CA LEU A 314 17.40 11.45 -6.32
C LEU A 314 18.54 10.79 -5.55
N ILE A 315 19.70 10.58 -6.19
CA ILE A 315 20.91 10.09 -5.50
C ILE A 315 21.39 11.10 -4.44
N ALA A 316 21.47 12.40 -4.79
CA ALA A 316 21.88 13.43 -3.83
C ALA A 316 20.90 13.59 -2.65
N LEU A 317 19.59 13.37 -2.86
CA LEU A 317 18.58 13.35 -1.80
C LEU A 317 18.66 12.09 -0.93
N ALA A 318 19.02 10.93 -1.48
CA ALA A 318 19.30 9.72 -0.69
C ALA A 318 20.56 9.94 0.19
N ASP A 319 21.63 10.47 -0.39
CA ASP A 319 22.86 10.85 0.32
C ASP A 319 22.60 11.89 1.43
N GLU A 320 21.72 12.88 1.23
CA GLU A 320 21.30 13.87 2.26
C GLU A 320 20.72 13.18 3.50
N LEU A 321 20.01 12.06 3.30
CA LEU A 321 19.37 11.26 4.34
C LEU A 321 20.30 10.20 4.95
N GLY A 322 21.49 10.00 4.40
CA GLY A 322 22.46 9.02 4.88
C GLY A 322 22.15 7.59 4.44
N THR A 323 21.41 7.39 3.36
CA THR A 323 21.09 6.09 2.76
C THR A 323 21.57 6.01 1.32
N THR A 324 21.65 4.81 0.76
CA THR A 324 21.98 4.57 -0.65
C THR A 324 20.72 4.26 -1.47
N VAL A 325 20.89 4.08 -2.78
CA VAL A 325 19.85 3.55 -3.68
C VAL A 325 20.14 2.08 -3.94
N GLU A 326 19.11 1.24 -3.83
CA GLU A 326 19.21 -0.21 -4.05
C GLU A 326 19.83 -0.53 -5.43
N GLY A 327 20.80 -1.46 -5.45
CA GLY A 327 21.50 -1.85 -6.67
C GLY A 327 22.41 -0.77 -7.29
N ARG A 328 22.57 0.39 -6.64
CA ARG A 328 23.44 1.50 -7.09
C ARG A 328 24.45 1.96 -6.03
N GLU A 329 24.70 1.16 -5.00
CA GLU A 329 25.63 1.44 -3.89
C GLU A 329 27.02 1.94 -4.35
N HIS A 330 27.53 1.42 -5.46
CA HIS A 330 28.81 1.80 -6.08
C HIS A 330 28.85 3.22 -6.70
N LEU A 331 27.73 3.95 -6.75
CA LEU A 331 27.67 5.34 -7.24
C LEU A 331 27.69 6.38 -6.11
N ALA A 332 27.53 5.96 -4.83
CA ALA A 332 27.69 6.85 -3.69
C ALA A 332 29.15 7.31 -3.57
N ALA A 333 29.39 8.61 -3.54
CA ALA A 333 30.74 9.15 -3.55
C ALA A 333 31.45 8.92 -2.18
N PRO A 334 32.71 8.45 -2.15
CA PRO A 334 33.42 8.27 -0.89
C PRO A 334 33.67 9.62 -0.21
N ALA A 335 33.14 9.78 1.00
CA ALA A 335 33.28 10.99 1.79
C ALA A 335 34.77 11.35 2.00
N ARG A 336 35.16 12.56 1.58
CA ARG A 336 36.54 13.06 1.78
C ARG A 336 36.80 13.35 3.25
N GLY A 337 37.34 12.37 3.96
CA GLY A 337 37.91 12.56 5.29
C GLY A 337 39.17 13.42 5.23
N THR A 338 39.07 14.69 5.60
CA THR A 338 40.22 15.60 5.72
C THR A 338 41.02 15.28 7.00
N THR A 339 41.89 14.27 6.94
CA THR A 339 42.96 14.09 7.95
C THR A 339 44.18 14.90 7.52
N ALA A 340 44.38 16.05 8.14
CA ALA A 340 45.61 16.82 7.97
C ALA A 340 46.81 16.05 8.55
N SER A 341 47.85 15.86 7.73
CA SER A 341 49.18 15.43 8.18
C SER A 341 50.20 16.53 7.86
N PRO A 342 51.21 16.76 8.72
CA PRO A 342 52.04 17.96 8.65
C PRO A 342 53.13 17.87 7.56
N HIS A 343 53.40 19.01 6.92
CA HIS A 343 54.59 19.20 6.09
C HIS A 343 55.88 19.12 6.93
N PRO A 344 56.95 18.58 6.32
CA PRO A 344 58.26 19.22 6.33
C PRO A 344 58.59 19.83 4.96
N ALA A 345 59.41 20.88 4.97
CA ALA A 345 59.74 21.72 3.81
C ALA A 345 61.09 21.29 3.16
N PRO A 346 61.70 22.01 2.18
CA PRO A 346 62.18 21.37 0.96
C PRO A 346 63.70 21.17 0.89
N GLY A 347 64.13 20.15 0.13
CA GLY A 347 65.54 19.86 -0.17
C GLY A 347 65.81 19.78 -1.68
N THR A 348 66.58 20.72 -2.21
CA THR A 348 66.99 20.82 -3.62
C THR A 348 68.24 19.97 -3.92
N ILE A 349 68.55 19.78 -5.21
CA ILE A 349 69.84 19.34 -5.81
C ILE A 349 70.02 17.81 -6.00
N GLY A 350 70.38 17.37 -7.23
CA GLY A 350 71.05 16.07 -7.43
C GLY A 350 70.80 15.25 -8.71
N ARG A 351 71.14 15.76 -9.91
CA ARG A 351 71.50 14.95 -11.12
C ARG A 351 73.03 15.14 -11.31
N PRO A 352 73.88 14.25 -11.90
CA PRO A 352 73.63 13.18 -12.90
C PRO A 352 74.36 11.83 -12.53
N SER A 353 74.78 10.88 -13.40
CA SER A 353 74.92 10.77 -14.87
C SER A 353 75.15 9.32 -15.38
N ARG A 354 74.59 8.99 -16.56
CA ARG A 354 75.05 8.01 -17.62
C ARG A 354 75.31 6.53 -17.19
N SER A 355 75.20 5.51 -18.04
CA SER A 355 75.42 5.31 -19.50
C SER A 355 74.53 4.14 -20.01
N ASP A 356 74.37 3.76 -21.31
CA ASP A 356 74.74 4.29 -22.64
C ASP A 356 73.88 3.60 -23.75
N HIS A 357 74.06 4.03 -25.01
CA HIS A 357 73.75 3.38 -26.31
C HIS A 357 72.35 3.51 -26.97
N ASP A 358 72.34 4.23 -28.10
CA ASP A 358 71.98 3.83 -29.49
C ASP A 358 70.83 2.82 -29.77
N ALA A 359 70.06 2.93 -30.86
CA ALA A 359 69.86 3.99 -31.87
C ALA A 359 68.67 3.65 -32.81
N THR A 360 68.11 4.66 -33.51
CA THR A 360 67.26 4.58 -34.74
C THR A 360 65.92 3.80 -34.71
N ALA A 361 64.96 4.01 -35.63
CA ALA A 361 64.45 5.23 -36.30
C ALA A 361 63.17 4.89 -37.11
N SER A 362 62.19 5.81 -37.15
CA SER A 362 61.18 6.03 -38.23
C SER A 362 60.22 4.92 -38.70
N GLY A 363 58.92 5.26 -38.88
CA GLY A 363 58.10 4.55 -39.90
C GLY A 363 56.56 4.59 -39.86
N ARG A 364 55.93 5.76 -40.09
CA ARG A 364 54.61 5.98 -40.77
C ARG A 364 53.40 4.99 -40.64
N ARG A 365 52.27 5.57 -40.18
CA ARG A 365 50.85 5.51 -40.66
C ARG A 365 50.60 5.07 -42.14
N PRO A 366 49.36 4.74 -42.60
CA PRO A 366 48.03 4.77 -41.92
C PRO A 366 47.08 3.55 -42.20
N ALA A 367 45.81 3.65 -41.77
CA ALA A 367 44.68 2.76 -42.11
C ALA A 367 44.14 2.97 -43.56
N PRO A 368 43.18 2.15 -44.08
CA PRO A 368 41.74 2.38 -43.81
C PRO A 368 40.80 1.13 -43.82
N ASP A 369 39.52 1.40 -43.52
CA ASP A 369 38.24 0.74 -43.87
C ASP A 369 38.17 -0.65 -44.55
N ALA A 370 37.18 -1.48 -44.14
CA ALA A 370 35.94 -1.73 -44.94
C ALA A 370 35.14 -2.99 -44.52
N THR A 371 33.86 -2.78 -44.20
CA THR A 371 32.66 -3.57 -44.62
C THR A 371 32.51 -5.06 -44.26
N ALA A 372 31.29 -5.43 -43.81
CA ALA A 372 30.82 -6.80 -43.60
C ALA A 372 30.63 -7.60 -44.92
N PRO A 373 30.31 -8.91 -44.83
CA PRO A 373 28.91 -9.28 -45.09
C PRO A 373 28.34 -10.43 -44.24
N SER A 374 27.01 -10.58 -44.33
CA SER A 374 26.19 -11.77 -44.03
C SER A 374 26.59 -13.00 -44.88
N THR A 375 26.17 -14.27 -44.66
CA THR A 375 24.81 -14.83 -44.42
C THR A 375 24.82 -16.30 -43.93
N SER A 376 23.67 -16.74 -43.36
CA SER A 376 22.96 -18.05 -43.57
C SER A 376 23.51 -19.42 -43.09
N GLY A 377 22.61 -20.18 -42.41
CA GLY A 377 22.54 -21.66 -42.34
C GLY A 377 23.24 -22.31 -41.13
N GLY A 378 22.72 -23.37 -40.47
CA GLY A 378 21.45 -24.10 -40.59
C GLY A 378 21.39 -25.32 -39.63
N HIS A 379 20.18 -25.78 -39.27
CA HIS A 379 19.75 -27.04 -38.59
C HIS A 379 20.69 -27.95 -37.75
N ALA A 380 20.22 -28.32 -36.54
CA ALA A 380 20.15 -29.70 -36.00
C ALA A 380 19.16 -29.70 -34.79
N THR A 381 18.04 -30.43 -34.71
CA THR A 381 17.81 -31.88 -34.48
C THR A 381 18.51 -32.52 -33.27
N SER A 382 17.76 -32.86 -32.22
CA SER A 382 17.49 -34.26 -31.77
C SER A 382 16.96 -34.34 -30.31
N THR A 383 16.22 -35.41 -30.01
CA THR A 383 15.60 -35.70 -28.70
C THR A 383 16.18 -37.04 -28.14
N PRO A 384 15.63 -37.77 -27.14
CA PRO A 384 16.32 -38.09 -25.89
C PRO A 384 16.77 -39.57 -25.73
N ALA A 385 17.47 -39.86 -24.62
CA ALA A 385 17.69 -41.21 -24.06
C ALA A 385 17.37 -41.18 -22.55
N GLN A 386 16.45 -41.99 -21.98
CA GLN A 386 16.52 -43.45 -21.69
C GLN A 386 17.65 -43.80 -20.70
N SER A 387 17.38 -44.41 -19.54
CA SER A 387 16.73 -45.72 -19.29
C SER A 387 16.20 -45.79 -17.83
N SER A 388 15.20 -46.57 -17.37
CA SER A 388 14.41 -47.75 -17.80
C SER A 388 14.84 -49.13 -17.27
N SER A 389 14.15 -49.65 -16.24
CA SER A 389 13.78 -51.08 -16.00
C SER A 389 13.08 -51.23 -14.64
N GLY A 390 12.07 -52.08 -14.41
CA GLY A 390 11.25 -52.84 -15.36
C GLY A 390 10.31 -53.87 -14.67
N THR A 391 9.10 -54.06 -15.23
CA THR A 391 8.24 -55.27 -15.20
C THR A 391 7.72 -55.91 -13.89
N GLY A 392 6.41 -56.22 -13.87
CA GLY A 392 5.81 -57.29 -13.06
C GLY A 392 4.32 -57.07 -12.76
N GLY A 393 3.43 -57.98 -13.20
CA GLY A 393 1.97 -57.86 -13.01
C GLY A 393 1.30 -59.13 -12.46
N PHE A 394 -0.03 -59.22 -12.67
CA PHE A 394 -0.99 -60.28 -12.25
C PHE A 394 -1.60 -60.17 -10.83
N GLY A 395 -2.93 -60.29 -10.76
CA GLY A 395 -3.69 -60.82 -9.60
C GLY A 395 -4.35 -62.15 -10.01
N PRO A 396 -5.48 -62.60 -9.42
CA PRO A 396 -6.17 -62.19 -8.18
C PRO A 396 -6.29 -63.37 -7.16
N GLY A 397 -6.92 -63.20 -5.99
CA GLY A 397 -7.17 -64.31 -5.06
C GLY A 397 -8.12 -63.99 -3.90
N SER A 398 -9.03 -64.93 -3.57
CA SER A 398 -10.11 -64.75 -2.58
C SER A 398 -9.96 -65.58 -1.28
N ALA A 399 -10.62 -65.08 -0.23
CA ALA A 399 -11.35 -65.83 0.81
C ALA A 399 -10.67 -66.33 2.11
N ARG A 400 -11.49 -66.26 3.18
CA ARG A 400 -11.37 -66.79 4.58
C ARG A 400 -10.30 -66.12 5.48
N GLY A 401 -10.59 -65.59 6.68
CA GLY A 401 -11.87 -65.30 7.36
C GLY A 401 -12.02 -65.93 8.76
N ARG A 402 -12.42 -65.15 9.79
CA ARG A 402 -13.05 -65.68 11.02
C ARG A 402 -13.76 -64.60 11.88
N ARG A 403 -15.07 -64.81 12.06
CA ARG A 403 -15.95 -64.61 13.24
C ARG A 403 -15.52 -63.64 14.36
N GLY A 404 -16.46 -62.77 14.76
CA GLY A 404 -16.37 -61.99 16.01
C GLY A 404 -17.59 -61.12 16.31
N SER A 405 -18.82 -61.63 16.14
CA SER A 405 -20.06 -60.90 16.38
C SER A 405 -20.88 -61.52 17.50
N THR A 406 -21.20 -60.74 18.54
CA THR A 406 -22.41 -60.91 19.38
C THR A 406 -22.95 -59.54 19.75
N SER A 407 -24.20 -59.32 19.35
CA SER A 407 -25.03 -58.13 19.60
C SER A 407 -25.79 -58.24 20.92
N SER A 408 -26.80 -57.36 21.08
CA SER A 408 -27.89 -57.39 22.07
C SER A 408 -27.49 -56.85 23.44
N ASP A 409 -28.26 -56.09 24.19
CA ASP A 409 -29.62 -55.49 24.19
C ASP A 409 -29.70 -54.89 25.63
N SER A 410 -30.59 -54.02 26.07
CA SER A 410 -31.54 -53.05 25.51
C SER A 410 -31.94 -52.10 26.69
N GLU A 411 -32.98 -51.28 26.54
CA GLU A 411 -33.75 -50.66 27.64
C GLU A 411 -33.20 -49.42 28.40
N LEU A 412 -33.71 -48.26 27.96
CA LEU A 412 -34.13 -47.13 28.82
C LEU A 412 -35.18 -47.60 29.85
N PRO A 413 -35.35 -46.98 31.06
CA PRO A 413 -35.90 -45.62 31.13
C PRO A 413 -35.57 -44.72 32.35
N GLY A 414 -35.65 -43.40 32.11
CA GLY A 414 -36.56 -42.47 32.81
C GLY A 414 -36.36 -42.10 34.30
N GLY A 415 -36.46 -40.79 34.58
CA GLY A 415 -37.22 -40.32 35.75
C GLY A 415 -36.52 -39.43 36.79
N SER A 416 -36.64 -38.11 36.62
CA SER A 416 -37.01 -37.11 37.65
C SER A 416 -36.48 -37.17 39.11
N GLY A 417 -35.91 -36.07 39.61
CA GLY A 417 -35.75 -35.85 41.06
C GLY A 417 -35.18 -34.47 41.44
N SER A 418 -36.01 -33.58 41.97
CA SER A 418 -35.67 -32.18 42.33
C SER A 418 -35.20 -32.02 43.80
N ARG A 419 -34.58 -30.86 44.12
CA ARG A 419 -34.21 -30.31 45.45
C ARG A 419 -33.00 -30.96 46.14
N GLY A 420 -32.18 -30.25 46.91
CA GLY A 420 -32.08 -28.80 47.16
C GLY A 420 -31.26 -28.46 48.42
N ALA A 421 -30.78 -27.21 48.49
CA ALA A 421 -30.42 -26.46 49.71
C ALA A 421 -29.18 -26.84 50.57
N GLU A 422 -28.37 -25.79 50.81
CA GLU A 422 -27.82 -25.34 52.12
C GLU A 422 -26.43 -25.75 52.69
N PHE A 423 -25.70 -24.67 53.04
CA PHE A 423 -24.74 -24.41 54.13
C PHE A 423 -23.55 -25.34 54.48
N GLY A 424 -22.38 -24.69 54.62
CA GLY A 424 -21.20 -25.25 55.28
C GLY A 424 -19.95 -24.38 55.15
N SER A 425 -19.79 -23.35 55.99
CA SER A 425 -18.52 -22.63 56.14
C SER A 425 -17.45 -23.52 56.82
N PRO A 426 -16.17 -23.13 56.79
CA PRO A 426 -15.68 -22.43 57.98
C PRO A 426 -14.75 -21.23 57.70
N SER A 427 -15.05 -20.14 58.40
CA SER A 427 -14.12 -19.13 58.92
C SER A 427 -13.21 -19.78 60.00
N SER A 428 -12.11 -19.23 60.53
CA SER A 428 -11.32 -18.00 60.35
C SER A 428 -10.16 -18.03 61.36
N GLY A 429 -9.02 -17.41 61.05
CA GLY A 429 -8.00 -17.08 62.06
C GLY A 429 -6.58 -17.05 61.47
N GLY A 430 -5.77 -15.99 61.63
CA GLY A 430 -6.03 -14.73 62.31
C GLY A 430 -4.79 -14.18 63.02
N GLN A 431 -4.05 -13.30 62.34
CA GLN A 431 -3.00 -12.37 62.83
C GLN A 431 -2.64 -11.48 61.62
N GLN A 432 -2.83 -10.15 61.58
CA GLN A 432 -2.26 -9.06 62.40
C GLN A 432 -0.74 -9.18 62.55
N ALA A 433 0.10 -8.18 62.24
CA ALA A 433 -0.03 -6.89 61.56
C ALA A 433 1.35 -6.59 60.89
N ASP A 434 1.71 -5.51 60.18
CA ASP A 434 1.36 -4.09 60.28
C ASP A 434 1.64 -3.36 58.95
N SER A 435 1.15 -2.13 58.83
CA SER A 435 1.34 -1.25 57.68
C SER A 435 2.57 -0.33 57.77
N SER A 436 3.38 -0.29 56.71
CA SER A 436 4.23 0.87 56.40
C SER A 436 4.56 0.90 54.91
N GLY A 437 4.16 1.95 54.20
CA GLY A 437 4.42 2.09 52.76
C GLY A 437 5.65 2.94 52.46
N ALA A 438 6.36 2.61 51.36
CA ALA A 438 7.19 3.54 50.60
C ALA A 438 7.68 2.88 49.29
N GLY A 439 7.96 3.70 48.28
CA GLY A 439 9.08 3.47 47.38
C GLY A 439 8.81 2.70 46.09
N SER A 440 8.77 3.43 44.97
CA SER A 440 9.15 2.90 43.66
C SER A 440 10.57 2.33 43.72
N GLY A 441 10.76 1.08 43.28
CA GLY A 441 12.07 0.44 43.20
C GLY A 441 12.10 -0.57 42.05
N ALA A 442 13.11 -0.45 41.19
CA ALA A 442 13.36 -1.44 40.12
C ALA A 442 13.77 -2.79 40.72
N PRO A 443 13.49 -3.94 40.05
CA PRO A 443 13.87 -5.25 40.56
C PRO A 443 15.40 -5.40 40.62
N ALA A 444 15.91 -5.83 41.78
CA ALA A 444 17.34 -6.04 42.02
C ALA A 444 17.87 -7.32 41.35
N PRO A 445 19.16 -7.38 40.94
CA PRO A 445 19.71 -8.44 40.08
C PRO A 445 20.10 -9.75 40.81
N GLU A 446 19.63 -10.00 42.03
CA GLU A 446 20.21 -11.03 42.92
C GLU A 446 19.67 -12.46 42.71
N GLN A 447 18.64 -12.68 41.88
CA GLN A 447 18.03 -14.02 41.71
C GLN A 447 18.87 -15.05 40.93
N TRP A 448 20.03 -14.68 40.38
CA TRP A 448 20.87 -15.59 39.58
C TRP A 448 22.02 -16.25 40.36
N GLN A 449 22.14 -16.02 41.67
CA GLN A 449 23.14 -16.70 42.51
C GLN A 449 22.60 -18.03 43.06
N GLN A 450 22.54 -19.06 42.21
CA GLN A 450 22.40 -20.46 42.65
C GLN A 450 23.59 -21.30 42.19
N THR A 451 24.59 -21.43 43.08
CA THR A 451 25.48 -22.59 43.09
C THR A 451 24.74 -23.81 43.64
N PRO A 452 25.02 -24.99 43.09
CA PRO A 452 25.78 -25.93 43.92
C PRO A 452 26.88 -26.67 43.15
N TYR A 453 28.08 -26.68 43.72
CA TYR A 453 29.14 -27.62 43.36
C TYR A 453 29.58 -28.34 44.63
N THR A 454 29.28 -29.64 44.76
CA THR A 454 29.97 -30.58 45.67
C THR A 454 29.62 -32.03 45.33
N GLY A 455 30.63 -32.91 45.37
CA GLY A 455 30.45 -34.36 45.56
C GLY A 455 30.68 -35.25 44.33
N GLY A 456 31.66 -36.16 44.41
CA GLY A 456 31.74 -37.33 43.53
C GLY A 456 33.11 -37.71 42.94
N VAL A 457 34.19 -37.76 43.74
CA VAL A 457 35.45 -38.39 43.28
C VAL A 457 35.46 -39.88 43.59
N SER A 458 35.83 -40.70 42.61
CA SER A 458 36.34 -42.07 42.82
C SER A 458 37.45 -42.34 41.80
N PRO A 459 38.62 -42.87 42.19
CA PRO A 459 39.82 -42.81 41.35
C PRO A 459 40.17 -44.14 40.67
N THR A 460 40.12 -44.20 39.34
CA THR A 460 41.01 -45.03 38.49
C THR A 460 40.85 -44.59 37.03
N GLY A 461 41.90 -44.03 36.42
CA GLY A 461 41.92 -43.61 35.02
C GLY A 461 43.09 -42.64 34.78
N GLU A 462 43.93 -42.93 33.79
CA GLU A 462 45.22 -42.26 33.60
C GLU A 462 45.08 -40.77 33.23
N VAL A 463 45.92 -39.93 33.85
CA VAL A 463 45.86 -38.48 33.72
C VAL A 463 46.56 -38.04 32.43
N SER A 464 45.78 -37.80 31.37
CA SER A 464 46.16 -36.80 30.37
C SER A 464 46.15 -35.41 31.02
N PRO A 465 47.07 -34.50 30.65
CA PRO A 465 47.15 -33.18 31.27
C PRO A 465 45.88 -32.38 30.97
N SER A 466 45.02 -32.26 31.99
CA SER A 466 43.76 -31.55 31.90
C SER A 466 44.02 -30.07 31.62
N ARG A 467 43.57 -29.61 30.45
CA ARG A 467 43.43 -28.18 30.16
C ARG A 467 42.59 -27.59 31.29
N VAL A 468 43.15 -26.66 32.07
CA VAL A 468 42.41 -25.97 33.14
C VAL A 468 41.19 -25.32 32.49
N ALA A 469 40.01 -25.86 32.77
CA ALA A 469 38.77 -25.42 32.15
C ALA A 469 38.56 -23.95 32.53
N ARG A 470 38.48 -23.07 31.54
CA ARG A 470 38.41 -21.64 31.80
C ARG A 470 37.03 -21.35 32.41
N PRO A 471 36.90 -20.57 33.48
CA PRO A 471 35.62 -20.40 34.18
C PRO A 471 34.50 -19.87 33.28
N TRP A 472 34.83 -19.07 32.25
CA TRP A 472 33.89 -18.60 31.24
C TRP A 472 33.41 -19.70 30.27
N GLU A 473 34.16 -20.78 30.03
CA GLU A 473 33.80 -21.86 29.08
C GLU A 473 32.55 -22.62 29.57
N ALA A 474 32.45 -22.85 30.88
CA ALA A 474 31.30 -23.50 31.49
C ALA A 474 30.01 -22.66 31.35
N ALA A 475 30.10 -21.37 31.67
CA ALA A 475 28.99 -20.43 31.50
C ALA A 475 28.57 -20.28 30.03
N LEU A 476 29.53 -20.21 29.10
CA LEU A 476 29.23 -20.14 27.67
C LEU A 476 28.59 -21.44 27.13
N SER A 477 28.97 -22.60 27.68
CA SER A 477 28.33 -23.89 27.37
C SER A 477 26.88 -23.93 27.89
N ALA A 478 26.63 -23.39 29.09
CA ALA A 478 25.29 -23.25 29.64
C ALA A 478 24.41 -22.31 28.81
N ALA A 479 24.93 -21.15 28.38
CA ALA A 479 24.24 -20.22 27.49
C ALA A 479 23.80 -20.88 26.17
N ARG A 480 24.70 -21.64 25.52
CA ARG A 480 24.38 -22.45 24.32
C ARG A 480 23.43 -23.62 24.62
N GLY A 481 23.39 -24.10 25.86
CA GLY A 481 22.40 -25.05 26.35
C GLY A 481 20.99 -24.45 26.35
N GLU A 482 20.83 -23.28 26.98
CA GLU A 482 19.55 -22.59 27.08
C GLU A 482 19.05 -22.04 25.73
N LEU A 483 19.92 -21.50 24.86
CA LEU A 483 19.54 -21.14 23.49
C LEU A 483 18.94 -22.32 22.72
N ARG A 484 19.54 -23.52 22.82
CA ARG A 484 19.00 -24.75 22.19
C ARG A 484 17.70 -25.25 22.82
N ARG A 485 17.38 -24.81 24.04
CA ARG A 485 16.08 -25.04 24.72
C ARG A 485 15.07 -23.93 24.44
N GLY A 486 15.40 -22.95 23.59
CA GLY A 486 14.56 -21.81 23.29
C GLY A 486 14.42 -20.84 24.47
N ARG A 487 15.45 -20.68 25.30
CA ARG A 487 15.45 -19.86 26.52
C ARG A 487 16.50 -18.73 26.45
N PRO A 488 16.32 -17.73 25.57
CA PRO A 488 17.28 -16.66 25.37
C PRO A 488 17.47 -15.75 26.60
N ARG A 489 16.48 -15.55 27.49
CA ARG A 489 16.71 -14.76 28.72
C ARG A 489 17.60 -15.50 29.72
N ALA A 490 17.39 -16.79 29.91
CA ALA A 490 18.31 -17.61 30.71
C ALA A 490 19.71 -17.64 30.09
N ALA A 491 19.81 -17.74 28.76
CA ALA A 491 21.09 -17.64 28.05
C ALA A 491 21.79 -16.28 28.24
N ALA A 492 21.04 -15.16 28.24
CA ALA A 492 21.58 -13.83 28.51
C ALA A 492 22.23 -13.73 29.90
N GLY A 493 21.62 -14.34 30.92
CA GLY A 493 22.20 -14.46 32.27
C GLY A 493 23.57 -15.16 32.23
N PHE A 494 23.63 -16.33 31.61
CA PHE A 494 24.88 -17.09 31.47
C PHE A 494 25.94 -16.37 30.60
N VAL A 495 25.55 -15.59 29.59
CA VAL A 495 26.48 -14.72 28.85
C VAL A 495 27.03 -13.61 29.75
N ALA A 496 26.22 -13.02 30.63
CA ALA A 496 26.69 -12.02 31.59
C ALA A 496 27.68 -12.62 32.60
N ASP A 497 27.46 -13.86 33.09
CA ASP A 497 28.41 -14.59 33.92
C ASP A 497 29.72 -14.91 33.18
N ALA A 498 29.62 -15.32 31.91
CA ALA A 498 30.79 -15.58 31.07
C ALA A 498 31.60 -14.29 30.84
N ARG A 499 30.95 -13.15 30.59
CA ARG A 499 31.61 -11.82 30.46
C ARG A 499 32.35 -11.43 31.75
N ARG A 500 31.74 -11.62 32.92
CA ARG A 500 32.39 -11.40 34.24
C ARG A 500 33.61 -12.29 34.47
N SER A 501 33.62 -13.49 33.90
CA SER A 501 34.63 -14.53 34.15
C SER A 501 35.74 -14.60 33.09
N VAL A 502 35.74 -13.71 32.09
CA VAL A 502 36.62 -13.82 30.91
C VAL A 502 38.03 -13.26 31.14
N GLY A 503 38.17 -12.22 31.98
CA GLY A 503 39.44 -11.53 32.21
C GLY A 503 40.06 -10.97 30.93
N ASP A 504 41.40 -11.01 30.83
CA ASP A 504 42.15 -10.53 29.66
C ASP A 504 42.19 -11.55 28.49
N ASP A 505 41.36 -12.61 28.52
CA ASP A 505 41.33 -13.64 27.49
C ASP A 505 40.64 -13.15 26.20
N ALA A 506 41.42 -12.53 25.31
CA ALA A 506 40.96 -12.04 24.02
C ALA A 506 40.35 -13.11 23.09
N ALA A 507 40.54 -14.41 23.34
CA ALA A 507 39.82 -15.47 22.64
C ALA A 507 38.46 -15.76 23.27
N GLY A 508 38.41 -15.83 24.61
CA GLY A 508 37.17 -15.91 25.38
C GLY A 508 36.24 -14.73 25.13
N ALA A 509 36.76 -13.50 25.15
CA ALA A 509 35.98 -12.28 24.93
C ALA A 509 35.24 -12.30 23.59
N ARG A 510 35.90 -12.75 22.51
CA ARG A 510 35.27 -12.93 21.19
C ARG A 510 34.23 -14.05 21.16
N ALA A 511 34.51 -15.19 21.81
CA ALA A 511 33.59 -16.32 21.86
C ALA A 511 32.31 -16.00 22.66
N VAL A 512 32.44 -15.24 23.76
CA VAL A 512 31.34 -14.74 24.57
C VAL A 512 30.60 -13.60 23.86
N GLY A 513 31.30 -12.74 23.12
CA GLY A 513 30.73 -11.71 22.25
C GLY A 513 29.75 -12.30 21.23
N ALA A 514 30.23 -13.27 20.42
CA ALA A 514 29.43 -13.89 19.36
C ALA A 514 28.15 -14.60 19.86
N VAL A 515 28.22 -15.30 21.01
CA VAL A 515 27.01 -15.91 21.61
C VAL A 515 26.10 -14.83 22.22
N GLY A 516 26.67 -13.75 22.75
CA GLY A 516 25.88 -12.60 23.19
C GLY A 516 25.11 -11.96 22.03
N GLU A 517 25.75 -11.73 20.89
CA GLU A 517 25.10 -11.23 19.66
C GLU A 517 23.99 -12.17 19.17
N GLU A 518 24.19 -13.49 19.27
CA GLU A 518 23.15 -14.48 18.97
C GLU A 518 21.95 -14.39 19.94
N VAL A 519 22.21 -14.22 21.25
CA VAL A 519 21.15 -14.03 22.26
C VAL A 519 20.36 -12.75 22.00
N GLU A 520 21.04 -11.61 21.81
CA GLU A 520 20.37 -10.32 21.55
C GLU A 520 19.52 -10.37 20.26
N ARG A 521 20.02 -11.05 19.21
CA ARG A 521 19.26 -11.26 17.97
C ARG A 521 17.98 -12.05 18.20
N VAL A 522 18.04 -13.17 18.94
CA VAL A 522 16.86 -13.99 19.26
C VAL A 522 15.88 -13.23 20.16
N LEU A 523 16.36 -12.38 21.07
CA LEU A 523 15.50 -11.50 21.89
C LEU A 523 14.79 -10.43 21.03
N ALA A 524 15.50 -9.81 20.10
CA ALA A 524 14.92 -8.85 19.15
C ALA A 524 13.89 -9.50 18.22
N GLU A 525 14.20 -10.67 17.65
CA GLU A 525 13.25 -11.48 16.87
C GLU A 525 12.01 -11.82 17.70
N ALA A 526 12.17 -12.25 18.95
CA ALA A 526 11.04 -12.55 19.83
C ALA A 526 10.09 -11.35 20.05
N MET A 527 10.61 -10.12 20.11
CA MET A 527 9.80 -8.90 20.21
C MET A 527 9.02 -8.60 18.91
N VAL A 528 9.55 -8.98 17.74
CA VAL A 528 8.81 -8.93 16.47
C VAL A 528 7.72 -10.00 16.45
N HIS A 529 8.04 -11.25 16.79
CA HIS A 529 7.04 -12.33 16.82
C HIS A 529 5.96 -12.10 17.89
N TRP A 530 6.24 -11.45 19.02
CA TRP A 530 5.21 -11.04 19.99
C TRP A 530 4.22 -10.01 19.42
N ARG A 531 4.71 -8.94 18.78
CA ARG A 531 3.85 -7.95 18.12
C ARG A 531 3.03 -8.59 16.99
N GLY A 532 3.65 -9.45 16.19
CA GLY A 532 2.98 -10.23 15.14
C GLY A 532 1.88 -11.15 15.68
N ALA A 533 2.16 -11.92 16.74
CA ALA A 533 1.18 -12.80 17.38
C ALA A 533 -0.04 -12.04 17.89
N VAL A 534 0.17 -10.92 18.58
CA VAL A 534 -0.91 -10.08 19.13
C VAL A 534 -1.73 -9.45 18.02
N SER A 535 -1.08 -8.86 17.00
CA SER A 535 -1.72 -8.26 15.83
C SER A 535 -2.56 -9.28 15.05
N CYS A 536 -1.99 -10.45 14.73
CA CYS A 536 -2.68 -11.51 14.02
C CYS A 536 -3.87 -12.06 14.84
N CYS A 537 -3.72 -12.25 16.15
CA CYS A 537 -4.84 -12.67 17.01
C CYS A 537 -5.95 -11.62 17.10
N ALA A 538 -5.62 -10.33 17.08
CA ALA A 538 -6.61 -9.24 17.05
C ALA A 538 -7.36 -9.21 15.71
N ALA A 539 -6.64 -9.39 14.60
CA ALA A 539 -7.19 -9.47 13.24
C ALA A 539 -7.84 -10.84 12.88
N ARG A 540 -7.95 -11.77 13.85
CA ARG A 540 -8.45 -13.15 13.66
C ARG A 540 -7.70 -13.96 12.59
N ARG A 541 -6.43 -13.61 12.31
CA ARG A 541 -5.47 -14.34 11.48
C ARG A 541 -4.79 -15.44 12.29
N PHE A 542 -5.56 -16.46 12.68
CA PHE A 542 -5.14 -17.45 13.67
C PHE A 542 -4.21 -18.53 13.10
N VAL A 543 -4.28 -18.83 11.80
CA VAL A 543 -3.38 -19.79 11.14
C VAL A 543 -1.95 -19.22 11.10
N GLU A 544 -1.81 -17.96 10.70
CA GLU A 544 -0.54 -17.23 10.66
C GLU A 544 0.01 -16.96 12.06
N ALA A 545 -0.86 -16.56 13.00
CA ALA A 545 -0.47 -16.39 14.40
C ALA A 545 0.16 -17.68 14.97
N LEU A 546 -0.41 -18.85 14.66
CA LEU A 546 0.13 -20.13 15.09
C LEU A 546 1.43 -20.49 14.37
N ALA A 547 1.42 -20.54 13.03
CA ALA A 547 2.52 -21.10 12.24
C ALA A 547 3.78 -20.22 12.18
N VAL A 548 3.63 -18.89 12.26
CA VAL A 548 4.76 -17.95 12.12
C VAL A 548 5.20 -17.40 13.47
N HIS A 549 4.26 -16.93 14.28
CA HIS A 549 4.59 -16.14 15.47
C HIS A 549 4.65 -16.96 16.75
N LEU A 550 3.57 -17.66 17.08
CA LEU A 550 3.48 -18.44 18.31
C LEU A 550 4.37 -19.70 18.25
N GLU A 551 4.58 -20.32 17.08
CA GLU A 551 5.54 -21.42 16.90
C GLU A 551 7.00 -20.99 17.15
N PHE A 552 7.39 -19.77 16.74
CA PHE A 552 8.69 -19.21 17.08
C PHE A 552 8.81 -18.97 18.59
N LEU A 553 7.83 -18.31 19.20
CA LEU A 553 7.80 -18.04 20.64
C LEU A 553 7.72 -19.33 21.48
N ASP A 554 7.16 -20.41 20.95
CA ASP A 554 7.12 -21.71 21.61
C ASP A 554 8.48 -22.41 21.60
N ARG A 555 9.17 -22.42 20.46
CA ARG A 555 10.42 -23.18 20.26
C ARG A 555 11.72 -22.42 20.48
N ARG A 556 11.75 -21.10 20.28
CA ARG A 556 12.97 -20.28 20.28
C ARG A 556 13.05 -19.25 21.42
N ALA A 557 11.91 -18.84 21.97
CA ALA A 557 11.82 -17.73 22.91
C ALA A 557 10.82 -17.95 24.07
N ALA A 558 10.84 -19.16 24.64
CA ALA A 558 9.86 -19.63 25.61
C ALA A 558 9.92 -18.96 27.00
N ASP A 559 11.03 -18.31 27.35
CA ASP A 559 11.18 -17.48 28.55
C ASP A 559 10.92 -15.98 28.29
N VAL A 560 10.60 -15.61 27.04
CA VAL A 560 10.25 -14.24 26.66
C VAL A 560 8.75 -14.03 26.84
N ALA A 561 8.38 -13.47 27.98
CA ALA A 561 7.03 -12.99 28.26
C ALA A 561 6.60 -11.84 27.31
N ASN A 562 5.28 -11.66 27.18
CA ASN A 562 4.64 -10.59 26.41
C ASN A 562 5.19 -9.21 26.84
N PRO A 563 5.59 -8.32 25.91
CA PRO A 563 6.03 -6.97 26.25
C PRO A 563 4.93 -6.09 26.88
N ASP A 564 3.65 -6.37 26.63
CA ASP A 564 2.55 -5.79 27.41
C ASP A 564 2.32 -6.65 28.67
N PRO A 565 2.58 -6.13 29.90
CA PRO A 565 2.35 -6.88 31.13
C PRO A 565 0.86 -7.12 31.46
N ARG A 566 -0.07 -6.43 30.77
CA ARG A 566 -1.51 -6.69 30.83
C ARG A 566 -2.00 -7.59 29.68
N GLY A 567 -1.11 -7.90 28.74
CA GLY A 567 -1.40 -8.70 27.56
C GLY A 567 -1.62 -10.18 27.87
N ALA A 568 -2.29 -10.88 26.96
CA ALA A 568 -2.48 -12.33 27.06
C ALA A 568 -1.14 -13.08 27.06
N SER A 569 -1.08 -14.18 27.83
CA SER A 569 0.07 -15.09 27.78
C SER A 569 0.14 -15.86 26.46
N ARG A 570 1.32 -16.38 26.14
CA ARG A 570 1.58 -17.16 24.92
C ARG A 570 0.69 -18.39 24.86
N GLU A 571 0.53 -19.07 25.99
CA GLU A 571 -0.29 -20.28 26.14
C GLU A 571 -1.77 -19.97 25.89
N LEU A 572 -2.26 -18.83 26.38
CA LEU A 572 -3.63 -18.37 26.16
C LEU A 572 -3.87 -18.01 24.68
N LEU A 573 -2.90 -17.34 24.03
CA LEU A 573 -2.97 -17.04 22.59
C LEU A 573 -2.95 -18.33 21.74
N ILE A 574 -2.08 -19.29 22.05
CA ILE A 574 -2.04 -20.61 21.38
C ILE A 574 -3.36 -21.35 21.56
N GLY A 575 -3.91 -21.39 22.78
CA GLY A 575 -5.19 -22.03 23.08
C GLY A 575 -6.34 -21.41 22.30
N ARG A 576 -6.45 -20.07 22.33
CA ARG A 576 -7.47 -19.31 21.61
C ARG A 576 -7.38 -19.51 20.10
N ALA A 577 -6.18 -19.39 19.52
CA ALA A 577 -5.97 -19.53 18.09
C ALA A 577 -6.29 -20.95 17.60
N ARG A 578 -5.85 -21.99 18.34
CA ARG A 578 -6.19 -23.39 18.01
C ARG A 578 -7.70 -23.65 18.08
N ALA A 579 -8.38 -23.15 19.11
CA ALA A 579 -9.82 -23.30 19.24
C ALA A 579 -10.57 -22.63 18.07
N ALA A 580 -10.17 -21.42 17.67
CA ALA A 580 -10.77 -20.72 16.55
C ALA A 580 -10.53 -21.42 15.20
N VAL A 581 -9.32 -21.94 14.94
CA VAL A 581 -9.02 -22.72 13.71
C VAL A 581 -9.84 -24.01 13.66
N ILE A 582 -9.96 -24.73 14.78
CA ILE A 582 -10.76 -25.97 14.86
C ILE A 582 -12.25 -25.68 14.62
N GLU A 583 -12.79 -24.62 15.23
CA GLU A 583 -14.19 -24.23 15.05
C GLU A 583 -14.48 -23.74 13.63
N ALA A 584 -13.59 -22.95 13.03
CA ALA A 584 -13.68 -22.54 11.63
C ALA A 584 -13.68 -23.75 10.69
N GLY A 585 -12.82 -24.74 10.93
CA GLY A 585 -12.82 -26.01 10.20
C GLY A 585 -14.14 -26.78 10.36
N ARG A 586 -14.65 -26.90 11.59
CA ARG A 586 -15.94 -27.54 11.87
C ARG A 586 -17.12 -26.85 11.16
N MET A 587 -17.12 -25.53 11.12
CA MET A 587 -18.11 -24.73 10.39
C MET A 587 -17.97 -24.88 8.87
N PHE A 588 -16.73 -25.02 8.36
CA PHE A 588 -16.46 -25.22 6.93
C PHE A 588 -16.94 -26.60 6.43
N GLU A 589 -16.72 -27.66 7.21
CA GLU A 589 -17.26 -29.00 6.89
C GLU A 589 -18.80 -29.06 6.94
N ALA A 590 -19.42 -28.14 7.68
CA ALA A 590 -20.87 -28.01 7.80
C ALA A 590 -21.53 -27.07 6.76
N LEU A 591 -20.80 -26.62 5.73
CA LEU A 591 -21.33 -25.68 4.74
C LEU A 591 -22.50 -26.26 3.93
N PRO A 592 -23.61 -25.51 3.77
CA PRO A 592 -24.74 -25.95 2.96
C PRO A 592 -24.37 -26.00 1.46
N SER A 593 -25.14 -26.81 0.72
CA SER A 593 -25.02 -26.94 -0.74
C SER A 593 -25.76 -25.83 -1.51
N ASP A 594 -26.75 -25.19 -0.90
CA ASP A 594 -27.48 -24.04 -1.46
C ASP A 594 -26.53 -22.83 -1.64
N PRO A 595 -26.33 -22.29 -2.86
CA PRO A 595 -25.39 -21.20 -3.09
C PRO A 595 -25.63 -19.92 -2.27
N GLY A 596 -26.89 -19.58 -2.01
CA GLY A 596 -27.26 -18.38 -1.26
C GLY A 596 -26.94 -18.50 0.23
N LEU A 597 -27.22 -19.67 0.80
CA LEU A 597 -26.84 -19.99 2.19
C LEU A 597 -25.34 -20.26 2.33
N ARG A 598 -24.69 -20.82 1.30
CA ARG A 598 -23.27 -21.15 1.28
C ARG A 598 -22.40 -19.90 1.36
N MET A 599 -22.76 -18.82 0.66
CA MET A 599 -22.08 -17.52 0.79
C MET A 599 -22.09 -17.00 2.23
N GLN A 600 -23.27 -16.97 2.86
CA GLN A 600 -23.42 -16.53 4.26
C GLN A 600 -22.60 -17.40 5.22
N ALA A 601 -22.66 -18.72 5.05
CA ALA A 601 -21.94 -19.66 5.91
C ALA A 601 -20.40 -19.61 5.72
N VAL A 602 -19.91 -19.39 4.50
CA VAL A 602 -18.48 -19.16 4.22
C VAL A 602 -17.99 -17.86 4.88
N LEU A 603 -18.78 -16.79 4.82
CA LEU A 603 -18.45 -15.54 5.52
C LEU A 603 -18.41 -15.74 7.04
N ALA A 604 -19.35 -16.50 7.62
CA ALA A 604 -19.33 -16.83 9.05
C ALA A 604 -18.07 -17.64 9.47
N VAL A 605 -17.55 -18.54 8.61
CA VAL A 605 -16.25 -19.21 8.84
C VAL A 605 -15.11 -18.19 8.91
N LEU A 606 -15.09 -17.24 7.98
CA LEU A 606 -14.05 -16.19 7.91
C LEU A 606 -14.15 -15.16 9.03
N GLU A 607 -15.35 -14.93 9.58
CA GLU A 607 -15.49 -14.18 10.83
C GLU A 607 -14.82 -14.91 12.01
N VAL A 608 -14.88 -16.24 12.08
CA VAL A 608 -14.19 -16.99 13.15
C VAL A 608 -12.68 -17.06 12.90
N CYS A 609 -12.24 -17.24 11.65
CA CYS A 609 -10.81 -17.33 11.29
C CYS A 609 -10.58 -16.71 9.90
N ALA A 610 -10.08 -15.46 9.86
CA ALA A 610 -9.99 -14.65 8.65
C ALA A 610 -9.01 -15.18 7.60
N ASP A 611 -8.02 -15.96 8.03
CA ASP A 611 -7.01 -16.62 7.20
C ASP A 611 -7.29 -18.10 6.90
N HIS A 612 -8.52 -18.59 7.17
CA HIS A 612 -8.90 -19.97 6.86
C HIS A 612 -8.89 -20.25 5.35
N ALA A 613 -7.83 -20.90 4.86
CA ALA A 613 -7.51 -21.03 3.44
C ALA A 613 -8.66 -21.63 2.60
N ALA A 614 -9.28 -22.72 3.05
CA ALA A 614 -10.36 -23.37 2.32
C ALA A 614 -11.63 -22.49 2.23
N ALA A 615 -11.90 -21.67 3.25
CA ALA A 615 -13.03 -20.73 3.24
C ALA A 615 -12.75 -19.53 2.31
N ARG A 616 -11.50 -19.04 2.27
CA ARG A 616 -11.08 -18.02 1.30
C ARG A 616 -11.16 -18.52 -0.15
N ALA A 617 -10.79 -19.77 -0.41
CA ALA A 617 -10.93 -20.40 -1.72
C ALA A 617 -12.41 -20.53 -2.12
N ALA A 618 -13.26 -21.08 -1.24
CA ALA A 618 -14.70 -21.18 -1.49
C ALA A 618 -15.37 -19.81 -1.72
N LEU A 619 -14.95 -18.76 -1.00
CA LEU A 619 -15.44 -17.39 -1.22
C LEU A 619 -15.02 -16.83 -2.59
N ALA A 620 -13.83 -17.19 -3.09
CA ALA A 620 -13.35 -16.73 -4.38
C ALA A 620 -14.19 -17.31 -5.53
N GLU A 621 -14.58 -18.58 -5.43
CA GLU A 621 -15.43 -19.29 -6.40
C GLU A 621 -16.89 -18.77 -6.43
N LEU A 622 -17.41 -18.29 -5.30
CA LEU A 622 -18.78 -17.79 -5.20
C LEU A 622 -18.94 -16.41 -5.85
N GLN A 623 -19.60 -16.38 -7.02
CA GLN A 623 -19.97 -15.14 -7.70
C GLN A 623 -21.15 -14.44 -7.01
N VAL A 624 -21.17 -13.09 -7.06
CA VAL A 624 -22.34 -12.30 -6.64
C VAL A 624 -23.29 -12.24 -7.82
N GLY A 625 -24.52 -12.73 -7.64
CA GLY A 625 -25.54 -12.70 -8.68
C GLY A 625 -25.87 -11.27 -9.09
N ALA A 626 -25.99 -11.02 -10.39
CA ALA A 626 -26.48 -9.74 -10.88
C ALA A 626 -27.93 -9.49 -10.41
N PRO A 627 -28.36 -8.22 -10.23
CA PRO A 627 -29.79 -7.92 -10.21
C PRO A 627 -30.42 -8.39 -11.52
N GLY A 628 -31.69 -8.80 -11.49
CA GLY A 628 -32.43 -9.09 -12.71
C GLY A 628 -32.81 -7.81 -13.45
N GLU A 629 -33.83 -7.88 -14.32
CA GLU A 629 -34.25 -6.78 -15.18
C GLU A 629 -34.30 -5.43 -14.46
N VAL A 630 -33.65 -4.42 -15.05
CA VAL A 630 -33.65 -3.03 -14.58
C VAL A 630 -34.56 -2.22 -15.50
N THR A 631 -35.47 -1.46 -14.94
CA THR A 631 -36.33 -0.53 -15.68
C THR A 631 -36.19 0.88 -15.14
N ALA A 632 -36.25 1.87 -16.02
CA ALA A 632 -36.21 3.29 -15.65
C ALA A 632 -37.38 4.03 -16.31
N GLY A 633 -38.14 4.80 -15.53
CA GLY A 633 -39.30 5.57 -16.00
C GLY A 633 -39.33 6.97 -15.40
N ARG A 634 -39.73 7.97 -16.19
CA ARG A 634 -39.87 9.35 -15.70
C ARG A 634 -41.28 9.61 -15.19
N LYS A 635 -41.40 10.19 -14.01
CA LYS A 635 -42.64 10.71 -13.41
C LYS A 635 -43.03 12.06 -14.01
N ASP A 636 -44.29 12.45 -13.81
CA ASP A 636 -44.83 13.76 -14.23
C ASP A 636 -44.09 14.95 -13.58
N ASP A 637 -43.50 14.75 -12.40
CA ASP A 637 -42.66 15.73 -11.69
C ASP A 637 -41.23 15.87 -12.29
N GLY A 638 -40.89 15.06 -13.29
CA GLY A 638 -39.59 15.05 -13.97
C GLY A 638 -38.57 14.08 -13.37
N THR A 639 -38.80 13.53 -12.17
CA THR A 639 -37.93 12.56 -11.49
C THR A 639 -37.88 11.25 -12.26
N VAL A 640 -36.71 10.63 -12.38
CA VAL A 640 -36.61 9.26 -12.92
C VAL A 640 -36.63 8.27 -11.76
N VAL A 641 -37.53 7.28 -11.81
CA VAL A 641 -37.54 6.14 -10.90
C VAL A 641 -36.88 4.96 -11.61
N ILE A 642 -35.90 4.36 -10.94
CA ILE A 642 -35.20 3.15 -11.36
C ILE A 642 -35.69 2.02 -10.47
N THR A 643 -36.14 0.91 -11.03
CA THR A 643 -36.54 -0.31 -10.31
C THR A 643 -35.86 -1.52 -10.91
N TRP A 644 -35.62 -2.56 -10.10
CA TRP A 644 -35.00 -3.79 -10.59
C TRP A 644 -35.48 -5.04 -9.86
N VAL A 645 -35.36 -6.19 -10.52
CA VAL A 645 -35.56 -7.49 -9.85
C VAL A 645 -34.36 -7.74 -8.92
N PRO A 646 -34.57 -8.10 -7.63
CA PRO A 646 -33.47 -8.36 -6.71
C PRO A 646 -32.57 -9.52 -7.18
N SER A 647 -31.29 -9.43 -6.83
CA SER A 647 -30.31 -10.50 -7.05
C SER A 647 -30.71 -11.79 -6.31
N GLY A 648 -30.37 -12.94 -6.91
CA GLY A 648 -30.44 -14.24 -6.23
C GLY A 648 -29.46 -14.39 -5.06
N THR A 649 -28.50 -13.47 -4.90
CA THR A 649 -27.65 -13.40 -3.70
C THR A 649 -28.35 -12.57 -2.62
N PRO A 650 -28.63 -13.15 -1.43
CA PRO A 650 -29.31 -12.42 -0.36
C PRO A 650 -28.42 -11.35 0.30
N GLN A 651 -29.06 -10.39 0.97
CA GLN A 651 -28.42 -9.31 1.75
C GLN A 651 -27.44 -8.40 0.99
N VAL A 652 -27.52 -8.34 -0.34
CA VAL A 652 -26.71 -7.43 -1.16
C VAL A 652 -27.11 -5.96 -0.98
N GLU A 653 -26.14 -5.06 -1.13
CA GLU A 653 -26.37 -3.64 -1.39
C GLU A 653 -26.26 -3.36 -2.90
N TYR A 654 -27.23 -2.65 -3.46
CA TYR A 654 -27.22 -2.23 -4.86
C TYR A 654 -26.61 -0.85 -5.01
N ARG A 655 -25.65 -0.71 -5.93
CA ARG A 655 -25.16 0.58 -6.44
C ARG A 655 -25.84 0.88 -7.76
N VAL A 656 -26.49 2.03 -7.85
CA VAL A 656 -27.12 2.54 -9.08
C VAL A 656 -26.23 3.61 -9.69
N THR A 657 -25.91 3.45 -10.98
CA THR A 657 -25.15 4.42 -11.78
C THR A 657 -25.97 4.85 -12.99
N ARG A 658 -25.78 6.10 -13.43
CA ARG A 658 -26.38 6.69 -14.63
C ARG A 658 -25.31 6.89 -15.69
N LEU A 659 -25.59 6.49 -16.93
CA LEU A 659 -24.79 6.82 -18.09
C LEU A 659 -25.01 8.29 -18.48
N LEU A 660 -23.93 9.05 -18.58
CA LEU A 660 -23.95 10.43 -19.05
C LEU A 660 -23.74 10.50 -20.57
N ALA A 661 -24.04 11.65 -21.16
CA ALA A 661 -23.94 11.87 -22.61
C ALA A 661 -22.50 11.82 -23.16
N ASP A 662 -21.50 11.93 -22.29
CA ASP A 662 -20.07 11.74 -22.59
C ASP A 662 -19.62 10.26 -22.52
N GLY A 663 -20.55 9.33 -22.26
CA GLY A 663 -20.27 7.91 -22.10
C GLY A 663 -19.78 7.50 -20.70
N SER A 664 -19.60 8.45 -19.77
CA SER A 664 -19.16 8.16 -18.41
C SER A 664 -20.30 7.69 -17.49
N TRP A 665 -19.96 6.91 -16.46
CA TRP A 665 -20.93 6.43 -15.45
C TRP A 665 -20.83 7.25 -14.16
N ARG A 666 -21.95 7.85 -13.75
CA ARG A 666 -22.07 8.62 -12.51
C ARG A 666 -22.90 7.87 -11.47
N VAL A 667 -22.42 7.74 -10.23
CA VAL A 667 -23.21 7.14 -9.14
C VAL A 667 -24.41 8.03 -8.80
N VAL A 668 -25.60 7.43 -8.78
CA VAL A 668 -26.86 8.05 -8.36
C VAL A 668 -27.06 7.82 -6.86
N GLY A 669 -26.82 6.59 -6.39
CA GLY A 669 -26.90 6.24 -4.98
C GLY A 669 -26.59 4.76 -4.72
N ARG A 670 -26.68 4.38 -3.44
CA ARG A 670 -26.64 2.99 -2.97
C ARG A 670 -27.86 2.70 -2.11
N THR A 671 -28.40 1.49 -2.17
CA THR A 671 -29.59 1.08 -1.41
C THR A 671 -29.67 -0.43 -1.25
N ARG A 672 -30.31 -0.89 -0.17
CA ARG A 672 -30.72 -2.30 0.00
C ARG A 672 -32.13 -2.59 -0.54
N GLY A 673 -32.87 -1.54 -0.90
CA GLY A 673 -34.16 -1.68 -1.59
C GLY A 673 -33.98 -2.04 -3.07
N ILE A 674 -35.10 -2.28 -3.76
CA ILE A 674 -35.16 -2.66 -5.18
C ILE A 674 -35.55 -1.49 -6.11
N ALA A 675 -35.45 -0.26 -5.59
CA ALA A 675 -35.78 0.96 -6.30
C ALA A 675 -34.92 2.14 -5.80
N LEU A 676 -34.67 3.11 -6.68
CA LEU A 676 -34.01 4.38 -6.38
C LEU A 676 -34.59 5.50 -7.25
N GLU A 677 -34.66 6.72 -6.72
CA GLU A 677 -35.10 7.91 -7.46
C GLU A 677 -33.93 8.81 -7.81
N ASP A 678 -33.92 9.33 -9.04
CA ASP A 678 -32.94 10.28 -9.56
C ASP A 678 -33.62 11.61 -9.91
N GLY A 679 -33.68 12.50 -8.94
CA GLY A 679 -34.11 13.89 -9.13
C GLY A 679 -33.06 14.77 -9.83
N GLY A 680 -31.87 14.24 -10.12
CA GLY A 680 -30.78 14.92 -10.83
C GLY A 680 -30.68 14.55 -12.31
N ALA A 681 -31.69 13.89 -12.87
CA ALA A 681 -31.76 13.50 -14.27
C ALA A 681 -32.17 14.69 -15.16
N LEU A 682 -31.36 15.01 -16.18
CA LEU A 682 -31.65 16.10 -17.11
C LEU A 682 -33.00 15.90 -17.81
N THR A 683 -33.66 17.01 -18.16
CA THR A 683 -34.91 17.01 -18.94
C THR A 683 -34.68 16.49 -20.36
N GLY A 684 -35.43 15.47 -20.77
CA GLY A 684 -35.25 14.79 -22.06
C GLY A 684 -35.58 13.29 -21.98
N PRO A 685 -35.07 12.47 -22.92
CA PRO A 685 -35.17 11.01 -22.85
C PRO A 685 -34.74 10.46 -21.49
N VAL A 686 -35.25 9.29 -21.12
CA VAL A 686 -34.83 8.62 -19.88
C VAL A 686 -33.37 8.17 -20.05
N PRO A 687 -32.44 8.58 -19.16
CA PRO A 687 -31.05 8.12 -19.22
C PRO A 687 -30.94 6.60 -19.04
N VAL A 688 -29.83 6.01 -19.50
CA VAL A 688 -29.53 4.60 -19.19
C VAL A 688 -29.01 4.51 -17.76
N TYR A 689 -29.54 3.57 -16.99
CA TYR A 689 -29.07 3.25 -15.65
C TYR A 689 -28.48 1.85 -15.60
N GLY A 690 -27.49 1.67 -14.75
CA GLY A 690 -26.83 0.41 -14.46
C GLY A 690 -26.95 0.10 -12.97
N VAL A 691 -27.29 -1.13 -12.62
CA VAL A 691 -27.41 -1.59 -11.23
C VAL A 691 -26.43 -2.72 -11.00
N VAL A 692 -25.65 -2.61 -9.94
CA VAL A 692 -24.65 -3.60 -9.51
C VAL A 692 -24.99 -4.04 -8.09
N ALA A 693 -25.18 -5.33 -7.87
CA ALA A 693 -25.30 -5.91 -6.53
C ALA A 693 -23.91 -6.05 -5.90
N SER A 694 -23.81 -5.92 -4.58
CA SER A 694 -22.53 -6.03 -3.86
C SER A 694 -22.69 -6.62 -2.46
N VAL A 695 -21.69 -7.39 -2.04
CA VAL A 695 -21.59 -7.98 -0.69
C VAL A 695 -20.13 -8.08 -0.31
N SER A 696 -19.77 -7.60 0.88
CA SER A 696 -18.40 -7.65 1.44
C SER A 696 -17.30 -7.23 0.47
N GLY A 697 -17.52 -6.15 -0.29
CA GLY A 697 -16.58 -5.60 -1.28
C GLY A 697 -16.55 -6.33 -2.65
N ARG A 698 -17.20 -7.49 -2.79
CA ARG A 698 -17.42 -8.15 -4.09
C ARG A 698 -18.63 -7.52 -4.78
N VAL A 699 -18.59 -7.46 -6.11
CA VAL A 699 -19.63 -6.90 -6.97
C VAL A 699 -20.11 -7.93 -7.98
N SER A 700 -21.36 -7.81 -8.42
CA SER A 700 -21.90 -8.53 -9.56
C SER A 700 -21.52 -7.85 -10.89
N GLU A 701 -21.86 -8.51 -12.00
CA GLU A 701 -22.04 -7.83 -13.28
C GLU A 701 -23.09 -6.69 -13.18
N MET A 702 -22.99 -5.73 -14.10
CA MET A 702 -23.91 -4.60 -14.18
C MET A 702 -25.09 -4.91 -15.10
N THR A 703 -26.30 -4.96 -14.55
CA THR A 703 -27.53 -5.02 -15.35
C THR A 703 -27.94 -3.60 -15.74
N ARG A 704 -28.31 -3.39 -17.01
CA ARG A 704 -28.61 -2.05 -17.57
C ARG A 704 -30.07 -1.90 -17.96
N SER A 705 -30.60 -0.68 -17.84
CA SER A 705 -31.99 -0.35 -18.16
C SER A 705 -32.31 -0.25 -19.65
N ASP A 706 -31.29 -0.24 -20.53
CA ASP A 706 -31.44 -0.32 -21.98
C ASP A 706 -31.42 -1.75 -22.51
N GLY A 707 -31.19 -2.75 -21.65
CA GLY A 707 -31.11 -4.16 -22.01
C GLY A 707 -32.42 -4.80 -22.47
N ASN A 708 -33.56 -4.11 -22.41
CA ASN A 708 -34.88 -4.66 -22.78
C ASN A 708 -35.64 -3.86 -23.87
N SER A 709 -34.96 -2.94 -24.57
CA SER A 709 -35.57 -2.17 -25.68
C SER A 709 -35.51 -2.93 -27.01
N VAL A 710 -36.50 -3.81 -27.22
CA VAL A 710 -36.85 -4.46 -28.50
C VAL A 710 -35.66 -4.94 -29.33
N ALA A 711 -35.17 -6.13 -28.98
CA ALA A 711 -34.55 -6.98 -29.99
C ALA A 711 -35.61 -7.36 -31.02
N SER A 712 -35.64 -6.64 -32.14
CA SER A 712 -36.08 -7.25 -33.41
C SER A 712 -35.25 -8.51 -33.60
N GLU A 713 -35.91 -9.60 -33.98
CA GLU A 713 -35.35 -10.96 -34.02
C GLU A 713 -33.93 -10.97 -34.60
N PRO A 714 -32.91 -11.47 -33.86
CA PRO A 714 -31.67 -11.86 -34.48
C PRO A 714 -31.97 -13.11 -35.31
N ASP A 715 -32.20 -12.86 -36.60
CA ASP A 715 -32.12 -13.88 -37.65
C ASP A 715 -30.81 -14.66 -37.51
N GLY A 716 -30.84 -15.94 -37.86
CA GLY A 716 -29.85 -16.92 -37.41
C GLY A 716 -28.42 -16.74 -37.93
N ASP A 717 -27.49 -17.44 -37.29
CA ASP A 717 -26.09 -17.64 -37.70
C ASP A 717 -25.20 -16.40 -37.86
N ASP A 718 -24.53 -16.04 -36.76
CA ASP A 718 -23.19 -15.43 -36.81
C ASP A 718 -22.29 -16.17 -35.81
N ALA A 719 -21.95 -17.42 -36.16
CA ALA A 719 -21.19 -18.34 -35.30
C ALA A 719 -19.81 -17.76 -34.91
N GLU A 720 -19.49 -17.72 -33.61
CA GLU A 720 -18.18 -17.29 -33.12
C GLU A 720 -17.09 -18.29 -33.54
N PRO A 721 -16.15 -17.95 -34.44
CA PRO A 721 -15.24 -18.93 -35.03
C PRO A 721 -14.11 -19.38 -34.09
N SER A 722 -14.09 -18.92 -32.82
CA SER A 722 -13.02 -19.24 -31.86
C SER A 722 -13.32 -18.92 -30.38
N GLY A 723 -14.56 -18.57 -30.00
CA GLY A 723 -14.87 -18.11 -28.64
C GLY A 723 -14.21 -16.78 -28.25
N LEU A 724 -13.85 -15.96 -29.24
CA LEU A 724 -13.44 -14.57 -29.07
C LEU A 724 -14.55 -13.67 -29.63
N PRO A 725 -14.99 -12.62 -28.89
CA PRO A 725 -15.98 -11.66 -29.39
C PRO A 725 -15.60 -11.10 -30.76
N THR A 726 -16.52 -11.18 -31.73
CA THR A 726 -16.26 -10.88 -33.13
C THR A 726 -16.42 -9.40 -33.46
N VAL A 727 -15.59 -8.91 -34.39
CA VAL A 727 -15.76 -7.58 -35.02
C VAL A 727 -17.08 -7.57 -35.82
N ARG A 728 -17.81 -6.45 -35.76
CA ARG A 728 -19.10 -6.28 -36.45
C ARG A 728 -19.19 -4.93 -37.14
N GLY A 729 -20.02 -4.83 -38.18
CA GLY A 729 -20.32 -3.56 -38.85
C GLY A 729 -19.12 -2.96 -39.60
N LEU A 730 -18.27 -3.79 -40.21
CA LEU A 730 -17.12 -3.31 -40.99
C LEU A 730 -17.56 -2.52 -42.23
N ALA A 731 -17.28 -1.23 -42.24
CA ALA A 731 -17.61 -0.29 -43.29
C ALA A 731 -16.41 0.60 -43.66
N GLU A 732 -16.50 1.29 -44.80
CA GLU A 732 -15.59 2.38 -45.17
C GLU A 732 -16.25 3.72 -44.84
N HIS A 733 -15.49 4.62 -44.22
CA HIS A 733 -15.92 5.98 -43.94
C HIS A 733 -14.74 6.96 -44.07
N GLY A 734 -14.80 7.88 -45.03
CA GLY A 734 -13.80 8.95 -45.18
C GLY A 734 -12.39 8.47 -45.52
N GLY A 735 -12.24 7.30 -46.15
CA GLY A 735 -10.95 6.67 -46.43
C GLY A 735 -10.38 5.83 -45.28
N LEU A 736 -11.17 5.56 -44.23
CA LEU A 736 -10.85 4.69 -43.10
C LEU A 736 -11.78 3.48 -43.05
N LEU A 737 -11.29 2.37 -42.50
CA LEU A 737 -12.17 1.28 -42.05
C LEU A 737 -12.72 1.63 -40.68
N VAL A 738 -14.04 1.56 -40.54
CA VAL A 738 -14.74 1.70 -39.26
C VAL A 738 -15.53 0.41 -38.98
N PHE A 739 -15.54 -0.02 -37.73
CA PHE A 739 -16.25 -1.18 -37.22
C PHE A 739 -16.54 -1.02 -35.73
N VAL A 740 -17.46 -1.84 -35.21
CA VAL A 740 -17.72 -1.95 -33.78
C VAL A 740 -16.59 -2.76 -33.15
N TRP A 741 -15.86 -2.13 -32.23
CA TRP A 741 -14.78 -2.78 -31.51
C TRP A 741 -15.35 -3.80 -30.49
N PRO A 742 -14.88 -5.06 -30.44
CA PRO A 742 -15.47 -6.07 -29.56
C PRO A 742 -15.07 -5.87 -28.09
N THR A 743 -16.04 -6.05 -27.18
CA THR A 743 -15.81 -5.95 -25.73
C THR A 743 -14.74 -6.95 -25.27
N GLY A 744 -13.77 -6.47 -24.47
CA GLY A 744 -12.69 -7.31 -23.91
C GLY A 744 -11.55 -7.64 -24.88
N ILE A 745 -11.61 -7.19 -26.13
CA ILE A 745 -10.53 -7.29 -27.11
C ILE A 745 -9.68 -6.02 -27.06
N THR A 746 -8.35 -6.15 -27.05
CA THR A 746 -7.42 -4.98 -27.01
C THR A 746 -6.67 -4.78 -28.32
N GLU A 747 -6.58 -5.81 -29.16
CA GLU A 747 -5.89 -5.80 -30.44
C GLU A 747 -6.71 -6.58 -31.49
N VAL A 748 -6.68 -6.15 -32.76
CA VAL A 748 -7.28 -6.87 -33.90
C VAL A 748 -6.25 -7.06 -35.01
N MET A 749 -6.44 -8.09 -35.84
CA MET A 749 -5.69 -8.34 -37.06
C MET A 749 -6.53 -7.90 -38.26
N VAL A 750 -6.04 -6.93 -39.03
CA VAL A 750 -6.64 -6.53 -40.31
C VAL A 750 -5.90 -7.24 -41.43
N VAL A 751 -6.66 -7.87 -42.34
CA VAL A 751 -6.14 -8.71 -43.41
C VAL A 751 -6.75 -8.24 -44.72
N ALA A 752 -5.92 -7.92 -45.71
CA ALA A 752 -6.37 -7.38 -47.00
C ALA A 752 -5.62 -7.97 -48.19
N ARG A 753 -6.34 -8.25 -49.28
CA ARG A 753 -5.78 -8.74 -50.55
C ARG A 753 -6.60 -8.23 -51.76
N PRO A 754 -6.00 -8.05 -52.94
CA PRO A 754 -6.67 -7.39 -54.07
C PRO A 754 -7.60 -8.30 -54.89
N ASP A 755 -7.42 -9.61 -54.83
CA ASP A 755 -7.91 -10.59 -55.79
C ASP A 755 -9.13 -11.41 -55.33
N ALA A 756 -9.25 -11.68 -54.03
CA ALA A 756 -10.34 -12.48 -53.45
C ALA A 756 -10.63 -12.13 -51.98
N PRO A 757 -11.79 -12.49 -51.39
CA PRO A 757 -12.01 -12.34 -49.94
C PRO A 757 -10.97 -13.14 -49.11
N PRO A 758 -10.33 -12.54 -48.08
CA PRO A 758 -9.52 -13.30 -47.13
C PRO A 758 -10.34 -14.40 -46.45
N VAL A 759 -9.84 -15.63 -46.45
CA VAL A 759 -10.54 -16.76 -45.82
C VAL A 759 -10.08 -16.97 -44.38
N ASP A 760 -8.78 -16.81 -44.14
CA ASP A 760 -8.09 -17.08 -42.87
C ASP A 760 -7.27 -15.84 -42.41
N PRO A 761 -7.19 -15.52 -41.11
CA PRO A 761 -6.35 -14.44 -40.59
C PRO A 761 -4.84 -14.60 -40.80
N GLU A 762 -4.37 -15.82 -41.07
CA GLU A 762 -3.00 -16.17 -41.44
C GLU A 762 -2.82 -16.38 -42.96
N ASP A 763 -3.77 -15.95 -43.82
CA ASP A 763 -3.72 -16.08 -45.28
C ASP A 763 -2.38 -15.58 -45.86
N PRO A 764 -1.53 -16.47 -46.42
CA PRO A 764 -0.18 -16.12 -46.87
C PRO A 764 -0.17 -15.24 -48.13
N HIS A 765 -1.32 -15.11 -48.83
CA HIS A 765 -1.48 -14.24 -49.99
C HIS A 765 -2.04 -12.86 -49.61
N ALA A 766 -2.34 -12.61 -48.33
CA ALA A 766 -2.86 -11.34 -47.85
C ALA A 766 -1.82 -10.51 -47.10
N ARG A 767 -1.93 -9.18 -47.22
CA ARG A 767 -1.21 -8.25 -46.35
C ARG A 767 -1.97 -8.16 -45.04
N ARG A 768 -1.31 -8.49 -43.94
CA ARG A 768 -1.88 -8.45 -42.59
C ARG A 768 -1.10 -7.50 -41.68
N TRP A 769 -1.81 -6.79 -40.82
CA TRP A 769 -1.22 -5.93 -39.79
C TRP A 769 -2.12 -5.84 -38.56
N LYS A 770 -1.50 -5.64 -37.41
CA LYS A 770 -2.18 -5.49 -36.13
C LYS A 770 -2.60 -4.04 -35.90
N VAL A 771 -3.79 -3.84 -35.35
CA VAL A 771 -4.28 -2.55 -34.83
C VAL A 771 -4.63 -2.73 -33.35
N THR A 772 -4.27 -1.75 -32.52
CA THR A 772 -4.65 -1.70 -31.10
C THR A 772 -5.86 -0.79 -30.91
N ASN A 773 -6.69 -1.03 -29.89
CA ASN A 773 -7.88 -0.21 -29.65
C ASN A 773 -7.54 1.29 -29.52
N MET A 774 -6.53 1.59 -28.70
CA MET A 774 -6.01 2.95 -28.52
C MET A 774 -5.64 3.64 -29.85
N ARG A 775 -5.04 2.91 -30.80
CA ARG A 775 -4.69 3.48 -32.11
C ARG A 775 -5.93 3.70 -32.99
N TYR A 776 -6.88 2.77 -32.94
CA TYR A 776 -8.16 2.88 -33.64
C TYR A 776 -8.99 4.07 -33.15
N GLU A 777 -9.04 4.30 -31.83
CA GLU A 777 -9.69 5.45 -31.20
C GLU A 777 -9.01 6.78 -31.57
N ILE A 778 -7.68 6.85 -31.55
CA ILE A 778 -6.91 8.06 -31.91
C ILE A 778 -7.04 8.40 -33.41
N GLU A 779 -6.97 7.40 -34.30
CA GLU A 779 -7.06 7.63 -35.76
C GLU A 779 -8.50 7.70 -36.29
N GLY A 780 -9.51 7.42 -35.46
CA GLY A 780 -10.93 7.41 -35.82
C GLY A 780 -11.33 6.26 -36.76
N GLY A 781 -10.51 5.21 -36.85
CA GLY A 781 -10.63 4.13 -37.83
C GLY A 781 -9.27 3.51 -38.18
N VAL A 782 -9.26 2.54 -39.10
CA VAL A 782 -8.00 1.95 -39.62
C VAL A 782 -7.68 2.51 -41.01
N ARG A 783 -6.49 3.09 -41.15
CA ARG A 783 -5.90 3.41 -42.45
C ARG A 783 -5.36 2.16 -43.13
N ILE A 784 -5.77 1.92 -44.38
CA ILE A 784 -5.08 0.94 -45.24
C ILE A 784 -3.75 1.51 -45.73
N PRO A 785 -2.64 0.76 -45.66
CA PRO A 785 -1.37 1.15 -46.26
C PRO A 785 -1.52 1.43 -47.77
N ALA A 786 -0.94 2.53 -48.25
CA ALA A 786 -1.03 2.94 -49.65
C ALA A 786 -0.43 1.92 -50.66
N GLU A 787 0.38 0.98 -50.16
CA GLU A 787 0.94 -0.15 -50.89
C GLU A 787 -0.13 -1.18 -51.36
N ILE A 788 -1.31 -1.19 -50.74
CA ILE A 788 -2.38 -2.15 -51.08
C ILE A 788 -3.23 -1.57 -52.21
N PRO A 789 -3.17 -2.16 -53.44
CA PRO A 789 -3.91 -1.63 -54.57
C PRO A 789 -5.42 -1.80 -54.35
N ARG A 790 -6.17 -0.80 -54.78
CA ARG A 790 -7.65 -0.77 -54.69
C ARG A 790 -8.23 -1.00 -56.11
N PRO A 791 -9.34 -1.75 -56.26
CA PRO A 791 -10.18 -2.35 -55.22
C PRO A 791 -9.47 -3.50 -54.49
N CYS A 792 -9.78 -3.68 -53.21
CA CYS A 792 -9.30 -4.81 -52.40
C CYS A 792 -10.41 -5.39 -51.52
N HIS A 793 -10.21 -6.63 -51.09
CA HIS A 793 -11.04 -7.28 -50.08
C HIS A 793 -10.33 -7.21 -48.73
N VAL A 794 -11.09 -6.93 -47.68
CA VAL A 794 -10.59 -6.73 -46.33
C VAL A 794 -11.43 -7.55 -45.36
N ALA A 795 -10.79 -8.14 -44.36
CA ALA A 795 -11.45 -8.76 -43.23
C ALA A 795 -10.70 -8.45 -41.92
N VAL A 796 -11.41 -8.45 -40.78
CA VAL A 796 -10.84 -8.12 -39.47
C VAL A 796 -11.14 -9.23 -38.46
N ALA A 797 -10.09 -9.74 -37.82
CA ALA A 797 -10.16 -10.79 -36.80
C ALA A 797 -9.77 -10.25 -35.42
N SER A 798 -10.46 -10.68 -34.38
CA SER A 798 -10.16 -10.32 -32.99
C SER A 798 -8.90 -11.02 -32.50
N CYS A 799 -8.11 -10.37 -31.64
CA CYS A 799 -6.92 -10.96 -31.02
C CYS A 799 -6.98 -10.88 -29.49
N ARG A 800 -6.48 -11.90 -28.82
CA ARG A 800 -6.27 -11.94 -27.36
C ARG A 800 -4.80 -12.16 -27.06
N ARG A 801 -4.23 -11.33 -26.19
CA ARG A 801 -2.87 -11.51 -25.66
C ARG A 801 -2.94 -12.33 -24.37
N GLU A 802 -2.23 -13.44 -24.33
CA GLU A 802 -2.13 -14.28 -23.13
C GLU A 802 -1.15 -13.67 -22.10
N PRO A 803 -1.22 -14.08 -20.81
CA PRO A 803 -0.26 -13.64 -19.79
C PRO A 803 1.21 -13.96 -20.13
N SER A 804 1.44 -14.93 -21.00
CA SER A 804 2.75 -15.30 -21.59
C SER A 804 3.28 -14.26 -22.60
N GLY A 805 2.48 -13.28 -23.01
CA GLY A 805 2.79 -12.32 -24.07
C GLY A 805 2.50 -12.82 -25.49
N THR A 806 2.07 -14.07 -25.65
CA THR A 806 1.66 -14.65 -26.94
C THR A 806 0.37 -14.00 -27.44
N LEU A 807 0.27 -13.75 -28.75
CA LEU A 807 -0.93 -13.21 -29.39
C LEU A 807 -1.71 -14.33 -30.08
N THR A 808 -2.91 -14.61 -29.59
CA THR A 808 -3.85 -15.56 -30.19
C THR A 808 -4.84 -14.80 -31.06
N VAL A 809 -4.85 -15.08 -32.36
CA VAL A 809 -5.81 -14.51 -33.33
C VAL A 809 -7.03 -15.45 -33.43
N ALA A 810 -8.22 -14.91 -33.65
CA ALA A 810 -9.41 -15.70 -33.94
C ALA A 810 -9.18 -16.62 -35.16
N ALA A 811 -9.77 -17.82 -35.16
CA ALA A 811 -9.57 -18.82 -36.22
C ALA A 811 -10.32 -18.52 -37.55
N GLY A 812 -10.90 -17.33 -37.69
CA GLY A 812 -11.69 -16.93 -38.85
C GLY A 812 -12.31 -15.55 -38.69
N PHE A 813 -12.93 -15.06 -39.77
CA PHE A 813 -13.64 -13.78 -39.78
C PHE A 813 -15.16 -13.97 -39.85
N ALA A 814 -15.88 -13.30 -38.94
CA ALA A 814 -17.34 -13.23 -38.99
C ALA A 814 -17.83 -12.59 -40.31
N PRO A 815 -19.00 -12.98 -40.83
CA PRO A 815 -19.67 -12.32 -41.96
C PRO A 815 -19.69 -10.79 -41.87
N GLY A 816 -20.08 -10.23 -40.71
CA GLY A 816 -20.09 -8.78 -40.46
C GLY A 816 -18.71 -8.10 -40.32
N ALA A 817 -17.62 -8.86 -40.42
CA ALA A 817 -16.22 -8.39 -40.31
C ALA A 817 -15.49 -8.41 -41.67
N ARG A 818 -16.22 -8.38 -42.79
CA ARG A 818 -15.69 -8.50 -44.17
C ARG A 818 -16.24 -7.38 -45.05
N ILE A 819 -15.40 -6.78 -45.90
CA ILE A 819 -15.80 -5.77 -46.89
C ILE A 819 -15.00 -5.90 -48.19
N ARG A 820 -15.61 -5.55 -49.32
CA ARG A 820 -14.91 -5.25 -50.59
C ARG A 820 -14.81 -3.74 -50.74
N TRP A 821 -13.62 -3.18 -50.56
CA TRP A 821 -13.35 -1.75 -50.66
C TRP A 821 -12.98 -1.38 -52.10
N VAL A 822 -13.76 -0.49 -52.72
CA VAL A 822 -13.71 -0.19 -54.17
C VAL A 822 -13.06 1.16 -54.53
N ARG A 823 -12.64 1.98 -53.56
CA ARG A 823 -12.13 3.36 -53.76
C ARG A 823 -10.85 3.66 -52.98
#